data_AF-A0A432FXB2-F1
#
_entry.id   AF-A0A432FXB2-F1
#
_cell.length_a   1.000
_cell.length_b   1.000
_cell.length_c   1.000
_cell.angle_alpha   90.00
_cell.angle_beta   90.00
_cell.angle_gamma   90.00
#
_symmetry.space_group_name_H-M   'P 1'
#
loop_
_entity.id
_entity.type
_entity.pdbx_description
1 polymer ?
#
loop_
_entity_poly.entity_id
_entity_poly.type
_entity_poly.pdbx_seq_one_letter_code
_entity_poly.pdbx_strand_id
1 'polypeptide(L)'
;MHRVLLFATRHPWPVLLFLGLVTLLAALQLPSLRLEITAEGMMVRGDPAREFYLEARNTFGTENVTVVYLEDSDLFEPEVLEAIGELVERIEALPEVFRTDSLFSVRNLRTQEGYTRTDPYFAEIPESVEKARQVASLALKNPLVRGNLLSRDLRAMAINIYLDPSRHDRGADERVAGHLEQLLAPLKARLEHVFFIGDPSVRSGLSERIREDQLFIVPLALGVLLLSLALMLRRVSAAFIPLATAVTSVVWTLGLMAWLGIPVNVMTSIVPALLIIIGSTEDIHLLAEYHARRGEGLSPRKGMKRMARNMGLAVTLTFLTTWMGFASIAFNSLDLLRQFGLIASSGLLFNFAITVLLVPALIRLFPGSGKGGSEKPVTWLGRAVLAMTGSVLRHRRRSLWLIGVLALVMAAGIPRLQVNNNVMSYFREGSEVARAARVLEENLSGIQSFSVVISGPPGTFLTLAGLEALQEAQELLAESGRVELSLSLADLISVVHGGFDSKVPGRFYLPERDAAVEAYSGFLDASWLSSFVSTDFRQARIIVRHSVASSRELNALVDDFLAKWRSWGWPGLEARVTGESYLNNRAVDYMAGGQVYSLLLMLLVILVILSLFFMRLRVGIIAVAVNLFPVLVLFGIMGWTGFSLDVGTAMVGAIALGIAVDHTMHFMVRYQRAFHRSHSMEQALRTAVLGEASPIVSTSLALALGFAVLTVSGLPPVARFGVLSAVVILVAMVGTFVLLPLLLQGTRLVGAWELLSMKLRREVIGNCPLFDGLRSWQVRRVLGNGWLKRCEADRFIAREEESAEGISVLLDGRAELWQRSSDRSSHRVSTLKPGEVFDLSGLLSGRKRSSSVVAMTRCQVATISWSDVNTIARYHPRIAFHLYQNLSRIVFLLLSDSEQAFDPVRDEVTGAYSATYLGGALKNALARSWREGRPLCIVVLNIRDNGSEGRDWVNTNLRCPPWRAKRRRVVPGSREATRDTRRAEGAKGDPKGASERGVQSYGRPV
;
A
#
# COMPACT_ATOMS: atom_id res chain seq x y z
N MET A 1 -11.04 22.02 -1.57
CA MET A 1 -11.44 21.48 -2.88
C MET A 1 -12.54 22.24 -3.61
N HIS A 2 -13.78 22.36 -3.09
CA HIS A 2 -14.90 23.00 -3.83
C HIS A 2 -14.57 24.38 -4.43
N ARG A 3 -13.83 25.23 -3.69
CA ARG A 3 -13.37 26.53 -4.17
C ARG A 3 -12.36 26.43 -5.32
N VAL A 4 -11.47 25.43 -5.30
CA VAL A 4 -10.43 25.21 -6.32
C VAL A 4 -11.06 24.82 -7.65
N LEU A 5 -11.95 23.83 -7.65
CA LEU A 5 -12.69 23.41 -8.85
C LEU A 5 -13.50 24.57 -9.46
N LEU A 6 -14.11 25.42 -8.62
CA LEU A 6 -14.83 26.61 -9.09
C LEU A 6 -13.90 27.73 -9.57
N PHE A 7 -12.71 27.87 -8.99
CA PHE A 7 -11.70 28.83 -9.44
C PHE A 7 -11.25 28.49 -10.87
N ALA A 8 -10.90 27.22 -11.13
CA ALA A 8 -10.52 26.74 -12.46
C ALA A 8 -11.64 26.94 -13.50
N THR A 9 -12.89 26.79 -13.08
CA THR A 9 -14.06 27.08 -13.95
C THR A 9 -14.19 28.58 -14.28
N ARG A 10 -13.84 29.46 -13.35
CA ARG A 10 -13.98 30.92 -13.50
C ARG A 10 -12.84 31.53 -14.31
N HIS A 11 -11.64 30.99 -14.20
CA HIS A 11 -10.42 31.49 -14.83
C HIS A 11 -9.75 30.42 -15.71
N PRO A 12 -10.41 29.92 -16.77
CA PRO A 12 -9.86 28.83 -17.58
C PRO A 12 -8.57 29.23 -18.32
N TRP A 13 -8.49 30.44 -18.90
CA TRP A 13 -7.31 30.88 -19.65
C TRP A 13 -6.04 31.05 -18.79
N PRO A 14 -6.09 31.72 -17.62
CA PRO A 14 -4.92 31.77 -16.73
C PRO A 14 -4.45 30.38 -16.26
N VAL A 15 -5.39 29.46 -16.01
CA VAL A 15 -5.07 28.08 -15.63
C VAL A 15 -4.38 27.35 -16.78
N LEU A 16 -4.89 27.44 -18.00
CA LEU A 16 -4.26 26.84 -19.17
C LEU A 16 -2.88 27.42 -19.46
N LEU A 17 -2.69 28.73 -19.31
CA LEU A 17 -1.39 29.37 -19.48
C LEU A 17 -0.38 28.87 -18.44
N PHE A 18 -0.79 28.81 -17.16
CA PHE A 18 0.05 28.29 -16.09
C PHE A 18 0.47 26.83 -16.34
N LEU A 19 -0.50 25.95 -16.64
CA LEU A 19 -0.22 24.55 -16.94
C LEU A 19 0.66 24.41 -18.18
N GLY A 20 0.42 25.19 -19.23
CA GLY A 20 1.22 25.20 -20.45
C GLY A 20 2.67 25.61 -20.20
N LEU A 21 2.91 26.66 -19.39
CA LEU A 21 4.26 27.12 -19.06
C LEU A 21 5.04 26.07 -18.27
N VAL A 22 4.43 25.47 -17.23
CA VAL A 22 5.09 24.41 -16.45
C VAL A 22 5.36 23.18 -17.31
N THR A 23 4.44 22.83 -18.22
CA THR A 23 4.63 21.73 -19.17
C THR A 23 5.78 21.99 -20.12
N LEU A 24 5.91 23.22 -20.63
CA LEU A 24 7.03 23.62 -21.48
C LEU A 24 8.37 23.53 -20.73
N LEU A 25 8.43 24.02 -19.49
CA LEU A 25 9.63 23.92 -18.65
C LEU A 25 10.04 22.46 -18.39
N ALA A 26 9.07 21.58 -18.11
CA ALA A 26 9.33 20.15 -17.93
C ALA A 26 9.78 19.48 -19.24
N ALA A 27 9.15 19.82 -20.37
CA ALA A 27 9.47 19.27 -21.68
C ALA A 27 10.90 19.62 -22.12
N LEU A 28 11.37 20.85 -21.81
CA LEU A 28 12.74 21.28 -22.11
C LEU A 28 13.81 20.46 -21.38
N GLN A 29 13.46 19.77 -20.29
CA GLN A 29 14.38 18.92 -19.54
C GLN A 29 14.44 17.47 -20.06
N LEU A 30 13.50 17.03 -20.91
CA LEU A 30 13.44 15.65 -21.39
C LEU A 30 14.73 15.16 -22.09
N PRO A 31 15.49 15.98 -22.86
CA PRO A 31 16.75 15.54 -23.43
C PRO A 31 17.82 15.15 -22.40
N SER A 32 17.70 15.63 -21.16
CA SER A 32 18.62 15.33 -20.06
C SER A 32 18.31 14.02 -19.34
N LEU A 33 17.22 13.34 -19.69
CA LEU A 33 16.78 12.09 -19.07
C LEU A 33 17.83 10.99 -19.30
N ARG A 34 18.24 10.33 -18.21
CA ARG A 34 19.25 9.27 -18.23
C ARG A 34 18.57 7.90 -18.26
N LEU A 35 19.10 6.97 -19.04
CA LEU A 35 18.84 5.53 -18.88
C LEU A 35 19.97 4.96 -18.03
N GLU A 36 19.65 4.29 -16.94
CA GLU A 36 20.66 3.66 -16.08
C GLU A 36 20.17 2.28 -15.66
N ILE A 37 20.98 1.28 -15.98
CA ILE A 37 20.65 -0.14 -15.81
C ILE A 37 21.86 -0.79 -15.17
N THR A 38 22.10 -0.46 -13.90
CA THR A 38 23.22 -1.01 -13.13
C THR A 38 22.69 -1.96 -12.07
N ALA A 39 23.47 -3.01 -11.78
CA ALA A 39 23.17 -3.93 -10.70
C ALA A 39 23.17 -3.23 -9.33
N GLU A 40 23.94 -2.14 -9.19
CA GLU A 40 24.02 -1.32 -7.98
C GLU A 40 22.66 -0.80 -7.49
N GLY A 41 21.70 -0.55 -8.39
CA GLY A 41 20.35 -0.12 -8.01
C GLY A 41 19.58 -1.18 -7.19
N MET A 42 19.98 -2.45 -7.28
CA MET A 42 19.40 -3.56 -6.51
C MET A 42 20.06 -3.76 -5.15
N MET A 43 21.16 -3.06 -4.87
CA MET A 43 21.84 -3.14 -3.57
C MET A 43 21.08 -2.35 -2.50
N VAL A 44 21.18 -2.82 -1.26
CA VAL A 44 20.53 -2.19 -0.10
C VAL A 44 21.33 -0.96 0.33
N ARG A 45 20.67 0.17 0.50
CA ARG A 45 21.33 1.41 0.93
C ARG A 45 21.63 1.39 2.44
N GLY A 46 22.83 1.83 2.81
CA GLY A 46 23.28 1.87 4.21
C GLY A 46 23.61 0.49 4.79
N ASP A 47 23.71 -0.54 3.95
CA ASP A 47 24.18 -1.86 4.35
C ASP A 47 25.71 -1.88 4.39
N PRO A 48 26.35 -2.25 5.52
CA PRO A 48 27.80 -2.42 5.61
C PRO A 48 28.38 -3.37 4.55
N ALA A 49 27.59 -4.32 4.05
CA ALA A 49 28.01 -5.22 2.98
C ALA A 49 28.25 -4.49 1.65
N ARG A 50 27.49 -3.41 1.38
CA ARG A 50 27.71 -2.55 0.20
C ARG A 50 29.00 -1.73 0.34
N GLU A 51 29.26 -1.17 1.52
CA GLU A 51 30.49 -0.42 1.77
C GLU A 51 31.72 -1.30 1.58
N PHE A 52 31.66 -2.53 2.10
CA PHE A 52 32.72 -3.52 1.91
C PHE A 52 32.90 -3.94 0.44
N TYR A 53 31.83 -4.05 -0.34
CA TYR A 53 31.94 -4.27 -1.79
C TYR A 53 32.66 -3.13 -2.50
N LEU A 54 32.32 -1.88 -2.19
CA LEU A 54 32.99 -0.72 -2.78
C LEU A 54 34.47 -0.66 -2.38
N GLU A 55 34.81 -0.99 -1.13
CA GLU A 55 36.19 -1.12 -0.66
C GLU A 55 36.94 -2.21 -1.44
N ALA A 56 36.38 -3.43 -1.51
CA ALA A 56 36.99 -4.53 -2.23
C ALA A 56 37.17 -4.21 -3.73
N ARG A 57 36.19 -3.56 -4.36
CA ARG A 57 36.27 -3.13 -5.76
C ARG A 57 37.36 -2.07 -5.98
N ASN A 58 37.52 -1.14 -5.04
CA ASN A 58 38.58 -0.13 -5.14
C ASN A 58 39.98 -0.73 -4.92
N THR A 59 40.11 -1.75 -4.07
CA THR A 59 41.38 -2.44 -3.80
C THR A 59 41.77 -3.38 -4.93
N PHE A 60 40.84 -4.21 -5.39
CA PHE A 60 41.12 -5.35 -6.29
C PHE A 60 40.59 -5.18 -7.72
N GLY A 61 39.88 -4.09 -8.02
CA GLY A 61 39.11 -3.97 -9.26
C GLY A 61 37.84 -4.82 -9.26
N THR A 62 37.13 -4.84 -10.39
CA THR A 62 35.88 -5.60 -10.52
C THR A 62 36.13 -7.12 -10.60
N GLU A 63 35.24 -7.90 -9.99
CA GLU A 63 35.15 -9.34 -10.19
C GLU A 63 34.37 -9.72 -11.46
N ASN A 64 33.58 -8.79 -12.01
CA ASN A 64 32.77 -9.02 -13.20
C ASN A 64 33.66 -9.12 -14.44
N VAL A 65 33.34 -10.07 -15.30
CA VAL A 65 34.08 -10.36 -16.53
C VAL A 65 33.12 -10.39 -17.71
N THR A 66 33.57 -9.86 -18.85
CA THR A 66 32.87 -10.06 -20.12
C THR A 66 33.56 -11.19 -20.87
N VAL A 67 32.83 -12.24 -21.22
CA VAL A 67 33.38 -13.43 -21.88
C VAL A 67 32.98 -13.41 -23.35
N VAL A 68 33.95 -13.43 -24.25
CA VAL A 68 33.74 -13.85 -25.64
C VAL A 68 33.86 -15.36 -25.68
N TYR A 69 32.85 -16.01 -26.23
CA TYR A 69 32.75 -17.46 -26.36
C TYR A 69 32.86 -17.87 -27.82
N LEU A 70 33.69 -18.87 -28.09
CA LEU A 70 33.95 -19.45 -29.41
C LEU A 70 33.83 -20.97 -29.29
N GLU A 71 33.01 -21.61 -30.10
CA GLU A 71 32.87 -23.06 -30.15
C GLU A 71 32.77 -23.54 -31.60
N ASP A 72 33.57 -24.56 -31.90
CA ASP A 72 33.65 -25.24 -33.20
C ASP A 72 34.46 -26.54 -33.10
N SER A 73 34.25 -27.49 -34.01
CA SER A 73 35.10 -28.68 -34.12
C SER A 73 36.52 -28.39 -34.58
N ASP A 74 36.69 -27.30 -35.34
CA ASP A 74 37.90 -26.93 -36.06
C ASP A 74 38.57 -25.67 -35.48
N LEU A 75 38.30 -25.33 -34.20
CA LEU A 75 38.88 -24.19 -33.48
C LEU A 75 40.43 -24.09 -33.54
N PHE A 76 41.10 -25.23 -33.73
CA PHE A 76 42.56 -25.35 -33.74
C PHE A 76 43.18 -25.36 -35.13
N GLU A 77 42.40 -25.04 -36.17
CA GLU A 77 42.98 -24.75 -37.48
C GLU A 77 43.87 -23.50 -37.41
N PRO A 78 45.07 -23.51 -38.04
CA PRO A 78 45.99 -22.38 -37.98
C PRO A 78 45.35 -21.05 -38.41
N GLU A 79 44.55 -21.08 -39.48
CA GLU A 79 43.82 -19.90 -40.00
C GLU A 79 42.77 -19.37 -39.02
N VAL A 80 42.16 -20.24 -38.22
CA VAL A 80 41.19 -19.87 -37.19
C VAL A 80 41.92 -19.28 -35.99
N LEU A 81 43.01 -19.90 -35.54
CA LEU A 81 43.83 -19.38 -34.45
C LEU A 81 44.45 -18.02 -34.77
N GLU A 82 44.90 -17.79 -36.01
CA GLU A 82 45.38 -16.49 -36.47
C GLU A 82 44.27 -15.43 -36.39
N ALA A 83 43.06 -15.75 -36.87
CA ALA A 83 41.91 -14.84 -36.77
C ALA A 83 41.49 -14.56 -35.31
N ILE A 84 41.62 -15.53 -34.40
CA ILE A 84 41.35 -15.33 -32.97
C ILE A 84 42.45 -14.46 -32.34
N GLY A 85 43.72 -14.65 -32.71
CA GLY A 85 44.83 -13.80 -32.27
C GLY A 85 44.62 -12.33 -32.66
N GLU A 86 44.29 -12.08 -33.94
CA GLU A 86 43.95 -10.73 -34.42
C GLU A 86 42.74 -10.14 -33.68
N LEU A 87 41.73 -10.96 -33.36
CA LEU A 87 40.59 -10.52 -32.56
C LEU A 87 41.05 -10.05 -31.17
N VAL A 88 41.88 -10.82 -30.47
CA VAL A 88 42.38 -10.48 -29.13
C VAL A 88 43.13 -9.15 -29.15
N GLU A 89 44.06 -8.96 -30.09
CA GLU A 89 44.80 -7.70 -30.23
C GLU A 89 43.87 -6.49 -30.46
N ARG A 90 42.85 -6.66 -31.30
CA ARG A 90 41.87 -5.61 -31.59
C ARG A 90 40.96 -5.30 -30.39
N ILE A 91 40.64 -6.30 -29.56
CA ILE A 91 39.90 -6.11 -28.31
C ILE A 91 40.77 -5.36 -27.30
N GLU A 92 42.05 -5.74 -27.15
CA GLU A 92 42.99 -5.07 -26.24
C GLU A 92 43.28 -3.61 -26.63
N ALA A 93 43.18 -3.29 -27.93
CA ALA A 93 43.31 -1.92 -28.42
C ALA A 93 42.12 -1.02 -28.06
N LEU A 94 41.00 -1.56 -27.57
CA LEU A 94 39.84 -0.75 -27.17
C LEU A 94 40.14 0.07 -25.91
N PRO A 95 39.79 1.36 -25.88
CA PRO A 95 40.14 2.23 -24.75
C PRO A 95 39.41 1.86 -23.44
N GLU A 96 38.26 1.18 -23.51
CA GLU A 96 37.51 0.72 -22.33
C GLU A 96 38.06 -0.60 -21.75
N VAL A 97 38.90 -1.33 -22.49
CA VAL A 97 39.45 -2.62 -22.06
C VAL A 97 40.71 -2.39 -21.23
N PHE A 98 40.71 -2.89 -20.00
CA PHE A 98 41.86 -2.87 -19.11
C PHE A 98 42.81 -4.02 -19.40
N ARG A 99 42.26 -5.21 -19.69
CA ARG A 99 43.01 -6.45 -19.90
C ARG A 99 42.17 -7.52 -20.57
N THR A 100 42.81 -8.43 -21.31
CA THR A 100 42.19 -9.69 -21.71
C THR A 100 42.97 -10.91 -21.20
N ASP A 101 42.24 -11.96 -20.81
CA ASP A 101 42.82 -13.27 -20.51
C ASP A 101 42.31 -14.27 -21.57
N SER A 102 43.24 -14.81 -22.36
CA SER A 102 42.99 -15.79 -23.43
C SER A 102 44.22 -16.68 -23.61
N LEU A 103 44.16 -17.71 -24.46
CA LEU A 103 45.34 -18.51 -24.82
C LEU A 103 46.42 -17.72 -25.58
N PHE A 104 46.09 -16.51 -26.04
CA PHE A 104 46.98 -15.57 -26.73
C PHE A 104 47.61 -14.53 -25.79
N SER A 105 47.08 -14.37 -24.57
CA SER A 105 47.60 -13.42 -23.58
C SER A 105 48.08 -14.07 -22.29
N VAL A 106 47.53 -15.23 -21.90
CA VAL A 106 47.93 -15.94 -20.68
C VAL A 106 49.35 -16.48 -20.82
N ARG A 107 50.24 -16.04 -19.93
CA ARG A 107 51.66 -16.39 -19.99
C ARG A 107 51.88 -17.88 -19.68
N ASN A 108 52.63 -18.55 -20.53
CA ASN A 108 53.05 -19.94 -20.34
C ASN A 108 54.51 -19.98 -19.89
N LEU A 109 54.74 -19.95 -18.57
CA LEU A 109 56.08 -20.03 -18.00
C LEU A 109 56.64 -21.45 -18.20
N ARG A 110 57.72 -21.55 -18.96
CA ARG A 110 58.45 -22.81 -19.17
C ARG A 110 59.94 -22.58 -19.25
N THR A 111 60.70 -23.54 -18.74
CA THR A 111 62.15 -23.56 -18.92
C THR A 111 62.48 -24.28 -20.24
N GLN A 112 63.08 -23.57 -21.20
CA GLN A 112 63.50 -24.09 -22.49
C GLN A 112 64.96 -23.70 -22.73
N GLU A 113 65.83 -24.70 -22.99
CA GLU A 113 67.27 -24.48 -23.25
C GLU A 113 68.02 -23.71 -22.14
N GLY A 114 67.56 -23.83 -20.89
CA GLY A 114 68.15 -23.14 -19.74
C GLY A 114 67.66 -21.70 -19.54
N TYR A 115 66.76 -21.21 -20.39
CA TYR A 115 66.11 -19.90 -20.27
C TYR A 115 64.63 -20.06 -19.90
N THR A 116 64.11 -19.15 -19.08
CA THR A 116 62.68 -19.07 -18.79
C THR A 116 61.98 -18.29 -19.89
N ARG A 117 61.10 -18.94 -20.65
CA ARG A 117 60.19 -18.27 -21.59
C ARG A 117 58.88 -17.97 -20.89
N THR A 118 58.32 -16.80 -21.16
CA THR A 118 57.06 -16.31 -20.57
C THR A 118 55.98 -16.04 -21.63
N ASP A 119 56.24 -16.46 -22.88
CA ASP A 119 55.36 -16.20 -24.01
C ASP A 119 53.99 -16.89 -23.81
N PRO A 120 52.90 -16.33 -24.35
CA PRO A 120 51.60 -16.99 -24.38
C PRO A 120 51.61 -18.38 -25.02
N TYR A 121 50.57 -19.19 -24.78
CA TYR A 121 50.46 -20.53 -25.39
C TYR A 121 50.45 -20.47 -26.91
N PHE A 122 49.75 -19.49 -27.49
CA PHE A 122 49.71 -19.25 -28.94
C PHE A 122 50.42 -17.94 -29.34
N ALA A 123 51.62 -17.71 -28.78
CA ALA A 123 52.49 -16.62 -29.24
C ALA A 123 52.97 -16.82 -30.70
N GLU A 124 53.21 -18.08 -31.07
CA GLU A 124 53.45 -18.51 -32.45
C GLU A 124 52.33 -19.50 -32.83
N ILE A 125 51.66 -19.25 -33.96
CA ILE A 125 50.57 -20.10 -34.45
C ILE A 125 51.16 -21.44 -34.95
N PRO A 126 50.74 -22.60 -34.41
CA PRO A 126 51.28 -23.89 -34.85
C PRO A 126 50.88 -24.22 -36.30
N GLU A 127 51.82 -24.76 -37.09
CA GLU A 127 51.60 -25.09 -38.51
C GLU A 127 50.59 -26.22 -38.79
N SER A 128 50.13 -26.94 -37.76
CA SER A 128 49.23 -28.09 -37.91
C SER A 128 48.26 -28.20 -36.74
N VAL A 129 47.05 -28.67 -37.02
CA VAL A 129 46.00 -28.92 -36.01
C VAL A 129 46.48 -29.85 -34.89
N GLU A 130 47.27 -30.88 -35.23
CA GLU A 130 47.81 -31.83 -34.25
C GLU A 130 48.70 -31.12 -33.20
N LYS A 131 49.63 -30.26 -33.66
CA LYS A 131 50.49 -29.46 -32.78
C LYS A 131 49.66 -28.46 -31.95
N ALA A 132 48.67 -27.80 -32.56
CA ALA A 132 47.80 -26.87 -31.86
C ALA A 132 47.01 -27.55 -30.73
N ARG A 133 46.45 -28.74 -30.99
CA ARG A 133 45.78 -29.56 -29.98
C ARG A 133 46.72 -30.04 -28.87
N GLN A 134 47.99 -30.32 -29.18
CA GLN A 134 49.00 -30.64 -28.15
C GLN A 134 49.27 -29.45 -27.23
N VAL A 135 49.45 -28.25 -27.78
CA VAL A 135 49.61 -27.01 -27.00
C VAL A 135 48.37 -26.75 -26.13
N ALA A 136 47.18 -26.92 -26.70
CA ALA A 136 45.91 -26.76 -25.98
C ALA A 136 45.76 -27.79 -24.83
N SER A 137 46.15 -29.04 -25.07
CA SER A 137 46.14 -30.10 -24.06
C SER A 137 47.13 -29.83 -22.92
N LEU A 138 48.27 -29.18 -23.22
CA LEU A 138 49.20 -28.69 -22.20
C LEU A 138 48.57 -27.55 -21.41
N ALA A 139 47.92 -26.60 -22.09
CA ALA A 139 47.24 -25.47 -21.46
C ALA A 139 46.13 -25.92 -20.51
N LEU A 140 45.40 -27.00 -20.80
CA LEU A 140 44.40 -27.59 -19.90
C LEU A 140 44.94 -28.06 -18.55
N LYS A 141 46.26 -28.23 -18.39
CA LYS A 141 46.85 -28.52 -17.07
C LYS A 141 46.88 -27.28 -16.18
N ASN A 142 46.90 -26.08 -16.77
CA ASN A 142 46.99 -24.82 -16.05
C ASN A 142 45.65 -24.49 -15.38
N PRO A 143 45.61 -24.28 -14.05
CA PRO A 143 44.37 -23.96 -13.34
C PRO A 143 43.70 -22.66 -13.82
N LEU A 144 44.49 -21.71 -14.37
CA LEU A 144 43.97 -20.45 -14.92
C LEU A 144 43.24 -20.64 -16.25
N VAL A 145 43.51 -21.74 -16.96
CA VAL A 145 42.97 -22.04 -18.30
C VAL A 145 41.80 -23.02 -18.20
N ARG A 146 41.97 -24.11 -17.45
CA ARG A 146 41.03 -25.25 -17.44
C ARG A 146 39.64 -24.83 -16.98
N GLY A 147 38.65 -24.95 -17.88
CA GLY A 147 37.26 -24.58 -17.60
C GLY A 147 37.00 -23.07 -17.53
N ASN A 148 38.04 -22.23 -17.61
CA ASN A 148 37.94 -20.77 -17.60
C ASN A 148 38.12 -20.19 -19.02
N LEU A 149 39.18 -20.61 -19.72
CA LEU A 149 39.53 -20.17 -21.07
C LEU A 149 39.39 -21.28 -22.11
N LEU A 150 39.38 -22.54 -21.68
CA LEU A 150 39.31 -23.69 -22.57
C LEU A 150 38.51 -24.83 -21.93
N SER A 151 37.59 -25.37 -22.70
CA SER A 151 36.74 -26.52 -22.36
C SER A 151 37.54 -27.82 -22.29
N ARG A 152 37.05 -28.78 -21.51
CA ARG A 152 37.76 -30.07 -21.28
C ARG A 152 37.86 -30.93 -22.54
N ASP A 153 36.91 -30.79 -23.45
CA ASP A 153 36.82 -31.53 -24.71
C ASP A 153 37.48 -30.79 -25.88
N LEU A 154 38.09 -29.63 -25.63
CA LEU A 154 38.75 -28.79 -26.63
C LEU A 154 37.79 -28.33 -27.75
N ARG A 155 36.49 -28.16 -27.47
CA ARG A 155 35.52 -27.67 -28.46
C ARG A 155 35.14 -26.21 -28.30
N ALA A 156 35.36 -25.67 -27.11
CA ALA A 156 35.09 -24.28 -26.78
C ALA A 156 36.30 -23.56 -26.18
N MET A 157 36.50 -22.31 -26.61
CA MET A 157 37.52 -21.36 -26.15
C MET A 157 36.85 -20.06 -25.69
N ALA A 158 37.36 -19.45 -24.63
CA ALA A 158 36.90 -18.17 -24.12
C ALA A 158 38.02 -17.13 -24.09
N ILE A 159 37.62 -15.87 -24.34
CA ILE A 159 38.44 -14.67 -24.10
C ILE A 159 37.72 -13.88 -23.01
N ASN A 160 38.32 -13.82 -21.82
CA ASN A 160 37.83 -13.02 -20.70
C ASN A 160 38.31 -11.57 -20.89
N ILE A 161 37.40 -10.61 -20.80
CA ILE A 161 37.65 -9.18 -20.98
C ILE A 161 37.32 -8.47 -19.67
N TYR A 162 38.30 -7.74 -19.15
CA TYR A 162 38.16 -6.89 -17.97
C TYR A 162 38.09 -5.44 -18.42
N LEU A 163 37.02 -4.76 -18.03
CA LEU A 163 36.78 -3.37 -18.40
C LEU A 163 37.27 -2.43 -17.30
N ASP A 164 37.80 -1.28 -17.69
CA ASP A 164 38.25 -0.25 -16.76
C ASP A 164 37.04 0.46 -16.13
N PRO A 165 36.80 0.31 -14.81
CA PRO A 165 35.68 0.95 -14.14
C PRO A 165 35.73 2.48 -14.19
N SER A 166 36.92 3.08 -14.30
CA SER A 166 37.11 4.53 -14.34
C SER A 166 36.66 5.17 -15.67
N ARG A 167 36.55 4.36 -16.73
CA ARG A 167 36.15 4.79 -18.08
C ARG A 167 34.69 4.51 -18.39
N HIS A 168 33.91 4.12 -17.40
CA HIS A 168 32.48 3.84 -17.55
C HIS A 168 31.66 5.14 -17.59
N ASP A 169 31.47 5.70 -18.79
CA ASP A 169 30.63 6.89 -19.04
C ASP A 169 29.27 6.54 -19.69
N ARG A 170 28.47 7.58 -20.01
CA ARG A 170 27.16 7.38 -20.62
C ARG A 170 27.27 6.67 -21.96
N GLY A 171 26.57 5.55 -22.09
CA GLY A 171 26.57 4.75 -23.32
C GLY A 171 27.83 3.90 -23.51
N ALA A 172 28.73 3.82 -22.50
CA ALA A 172 29.91 2.95 -22.59
C ALA A 172 29.52 1.50 -22.87
N ASP A 173 28.52 0.96 -22.19
CA ASP A 173 28.04 -0.41 -22.40
C ASP A 173 27.56 -0.64 -23.85
N GLU A 174 26.83 0.32 -24.43
CA GLU A 174 26.31 0.25 -25.80
C GLU A 174 27.44 0.34 -26.83
N ARG A 175 28.45 1.18 -26.59
CA ARG A 175 29.64 1.29 -27.44
C ARG A 175 30.49 0.03 -27.40
N VAL A 176 30.78 -0.48 -26.20
CA VAL A 176 31.57 -1.71 -26.01
C VAL A 176 30.85 -2.90 -26.65
N ALA A 177 29.55 -3.07 -26.38
CA ALA A 177 28.76 -4.11 -27.01
C ALA A 177 28.75 -3.99 -28.55
N GLY A 178 28.59 -2.78 -29.08
CA GLY A 178 28.65 -2.52 -30.52
C GLY A 178 30.01 -2.83 -31.15
N HIS A 179 31.11 -2.44 -30.50
CA HIS A 179 32.47 -2.77 -30.95
C HIS A 179 32.70 -4.27 -30.94
N LEU A 180 32.37 -4.98 -29.85
CA LEU A 180 32.54 -6.43 -29.76
C LEU A 180 31.72 -7.15 -30.83
N GLU A 181 30.47 -6.73 -31.07
CA GLU A 181 29.62 -7.34 -32.10
C GLU A 181 30.22 -7.17 -33.52
N GLN A 182 30.80 -6.01 -33.82
CA GLN A 182 31.50 -5.77 -35.09
C GLN A 182 32.78 -6.58 -35.21
N LEU A 183 33.56 -6.70 -34.12
CA LEU A 183 34.80 -7.47 -34.10
C LEU A 183 34.55 -8.98 -34.27
N LEU A 184 33.44 -9.49 -33.75
CA LEU A 184 33.07 -10.91 -33.83
C LEU A 184 32.42 -11.31 -35.16
N ALA A 185 31.89 -10.37 -35.94
CA ALA A 185 31.17 -10.66 -37.18
C ALA A 185 31.91 -11.57 -38.18
N PRO A 186 33.23 -11.43 -38.42
CA PRO A 186 33.97 -12.33 -39.31
C PRO A 186 34.05 -13.78 -38.81
N LEU A 187 34.15 -13.98 -37.48
CA LEU A 187 34.22 -15.30 -36.87
C LEU A 187 32.84 -15.95 -36.76
N LYS A 188 31.77 -15.16 -36.55
CA LYS A 188 30.38 -15.65 -36.57
C LYS A 188 29.99 -16.31 -37.91
N ALA A 189 30.67 -15.96 -39.00
CA ALA A 189 30.44 -16.57 -40.31
C ALA A 189 31.20 -17.89 -40.51
N ARG A 190 32.21 -18.17 -39.69
CA ARG A 190 33.13 -19.31 -39.84
C ARG A 190 32.91 -20.41 -38.79
N LEU A 191 32.47 -20.04 -37.58
CA LEU A 191 32.39 -20.96 -36.44
C LEU A 191 30.93 -21.24 -36.03
N GLU A 192 30.67 -22.42 -35.46
CA GLU A 192 29.33 -22.85 -35.03
C GLU A 192 28.66 -21.91 -34.02
N HIS A 193 29.36 -21.56 -32.94
CA HIS A 193 28.84 -20.64 -31.92
C HIS A 193 29.86 -19.56 -31.55
N VAL A 194 29.51 -18.30 -31.81
CA VAL A 194 30.32 -17.12 -31.47
C VAL A 194 29.43 -16.05 -30.89
N PHE A 195 29.68 -15.67 -29.64
CA PHE A 195 28.97 -14.60 -28.95
C PHE A 195 29.82 -13.99 -27.85
N PHE A 196 29.36 -12.90 -27.25
CA PHE A 196 29.91 -12.39 -26.01
C PHE A 196 28.80 -12.22 -24.97
N ILE A 197 29.16 -12.38 -23.71
CA ILE A 197 28.25 -12.18 -22.60
C ILE A 197 28.97 -11.57 -21.39
N GLY A 198 28.31 -10.63 -20.72
CA GLY A 198 28.84 -9.86 -19.60
C GLY A 198 28.02 -8.60 -19.38
N ASP A 199 28.42 -7.77 -18.42
CA ASP A 199 27.71 -6.55 -18.06
C ASP A 199 27.32 -5.66 -19.25
N PRO A 200 28.21 -5.34 -20.21
CA PRO A 200 27.84 -4.52 -21.36
C PRO A 200 26.70 -5.12 -22.19
N SER A 201 26.72 -6.43 -22.45
CA SER A 201 25.66 -7.13 -23.21
C SER A 201 24.33 -7.16 -22.46
N VAL A 202 24.38 -7.35 -21.13
CA VAL A 202 23.21 -7.42 -20.26
C VAL A 202 22.57 -6.05 -20.14
N ARG A 203 23.37 -5.01 -19.88
CA ARG A 203 22.89 -3.64 -19.67
C ARG A 203 22.41 -3.01 -20.97
N SER A 204 23.13 -3.18 -22.09
CA SER A 204 22.68 -2.73 -23.41
C SER A 204 21.42 -3.48 -23.86
N GLY A 205 21.34 -4.80 -23.64
CA GLY A 205 20.15 -5.59 -23.95
C GLY A 205 18.92 -5.15 -23.15
N LEU A 206 19.08 -4.82 -21.87
CA LEU A 206 18.00 -4.22 -21.08
C LEU A 206 17.66 -2.79 -21.54
N SER A 207 18.65 -1.99 -21.96
CA SER A 207 18.46 -0.61 -22.47
C SER A 207 17.59 -0.61 -23.70
N GLU A 208 17.92 -1.47 -24.67
CA GLU A 208 17.15 -1.58 -25.91
C GLU A 208 15.73 -2.07 -25.62
N ARG A 209 15.55 -3.04 -24.71
CA ARG A 209 14.21 -3.52 -24.30
C ARG A 209 13.37 -2.43 -23.62
N ILE A 210 13.97 -1.64 -22.73
CA ILE A 210 13.28 -0.51 -22.10
C ILE A 210 12.88 0.51 -23.17
N ARG A 211 13.77 0.80 -24.12
CA ARG A 211 13.52 1.74 -25.21
C ARG A 211 12.41 1.24 -26.14
N GLU A 212 12.45 -0.02 -26.57
CA GLU A 212 11.39 -0.70 -27.31
C GLU A 212 10.06 -0.59 -26.58
N ASP A 213 10.03 -0.89 -25.27
CA ASP A 213 8.85 -0.76 -24.44
C ASP A 213 8.33 0.69 -24.40
N GLN A 214 9.18 1.71 -24.24
CA GLN A 214 8.72 3.11 -24.26
C GLN A 214 8.12 3.50 -25.62
N LEU A 215 8.70 3.03 -26.73
CA LEU A 215 8.24 3.37 -28.08
C LEU A 215 6.97 2.61 -28.47
N PHE A 216 6.74 1.42 -27.91
CA PHE A 216 5.60 0.57 -28.27
C PHE A 216 4.48 0.56 -27.21
N ILE A 217 4.82 0.32 -25.94
CA ILE A 217 3.86 0.13 -24.85
C ILE A 217 3.19 1.45 -24.47
N VAL A 218 3.92 2.56 -24.40
CA VAL A 218 3.31 3.85 -23.99
C VAL A 218 2.25 4.31 -25.00
N PRO A 219 2.49 4.33 -26.32
CA PRO A 219 1.45 4.61 -27.29
C PRO A 219 0.31 3.59 -27.29
N LEU A 220 0.62 2.30 -27.10
CA LEU A 220 -0.39 1.25 -27.00
C LEU A 220 -1.30 1.44 -25.78
N ALA A 221 -0.73 1.77 -24.62
CA ALA A 221 -1.48 2.06 -23.39
C ALA A 221 -2.38 3.29 -23.58
N LEU A 222 -1.87 4.33 -24.25
CA LEU A 222 -2.65 5.51 -24.64
C LEU A 222 -3.81 5.15 -25.58
N GLY A 223 -3.55 4.29 -26.57
CA GLY A 223 -4.54 3.80 -27.53
C GLY A 223 -5.62 2.96 -26.86
N VAL A 224 -5.24 2.04 -25.97
CA VAL A 224 -6.18 1.21 -25.19
C VAL A 224 -6.99 2.07 -24.22
N LEU A 225 -6.38 3.06 -23.56
CA LEU A 225 -7.11 4.03 -22.74
C LEU A 225 -8.12 4.79 -23.60
N LEU A 226 -7.71 5.36 -24.74
CA LEU A 226 -8.59 6.11 -25.63
C LEU A 226 -9.74 5.24 -26.14
N LEU A 227 -9.46 4.00 -26.54
CA LEU A 227 -10.47 3.03 -26.99
C LEU A 227 -11.45 2.71 -25.87
N SER A 228 -10.96 2.37 -24.68
CA SER A 228 -11.81 2.04 -23.52
C SER A 228 -12.70 3.23 -23.14
N LEU A 229 -12.14 4.45 -23.08
CA LEU A 229 -12.88 5.68 -22.82
C LEU A 229 -13.91 5.99 -23.91
N ALA A 230 -13.55 5.83 -25.19
CA ALA A 230 -14.45 6.07 -26.31
C ALA A 230 -15.67 5.12 -26.27
N LEU A 231 -15.42 3.83 -25.97
CA LEU A 231 -16.48 2.82 -25.82
C LEU A 231 -17.39 3.13 -24.62
N MET A 232 -16.81 3.57 -23.49
CA MET A 232 -17.54 3.86 -22.26
C MET A 232 -18.35 5.15 -22.32
N LEU A 233 -17.73 6.24 -22.76
CA LEU A 233 -18.34 7.56 -22.84
C LEU A 233 -19.21 7.70 -24.10
N ARG A 234 -19.17 6.72 -25.02
CA ARG A 234 -19.86 6.69 -26.32
C ARG A 234 -19.62 7.92 -27.17
N ARG A 235 -18.53 8.65 -26.90
CA ARG A 235 -18.13 9.91 -27.55
C ARG A 235 -16.62 10.10 -27.42
N VAL A 236 -15.92 10.03 -28.55
CA VAL A 236 -14.45 10.22 -28.61
C VAL A 236 -14.05 11.61 -28.10
N SER A 237 -14.87 12.64 -28.36
CA SER A 237 -14.62 14.00 -27.87
C SER A 237 -14.55 14.12 -26.34
N ALA A 238 -15.18 13.19 -25.60
CA ALA A 238 -15.13 13.17 -24.15
C ALA A 238 -13.85 12.50 -23.60
N ALA A 239 -13.15 11.71 -24.42
CA ALA A 239 -11.89 11.06 -24.06
C ALA A 239 -10.69 12.01 -24.15
N PHE A 240 -10.83 13.17 -24.82
CA PHE A 240 -9.75 14.16 -24.93
C PHE A 240 -9.34 14.76 -23.57
N ILE A 241 -10.29 14.93 -22.64
CA ILE A 241 -10.00 15.52 -21.33
C ILE A 241 -9.09 14.60 -20.51
N PRO A 242 -9.43 13.31 -20.27
CA PRO A 242 -8.52 12.39 -19.59
C PRO A 242 -7.19 12.15 -20.31
N LEU A 243 -7.18 12.28 -21.64
CA LEU A 243 -5.96 12.17 -22.42
C LEU A 243 -5.00 13.35 -22.14
N ALA A 244 -5.53 14.57 -22.14
CA ALA A 244 -4.73 15.78 -21.92
C ALA A 244 -4.14 15.82 -20.50
N THR A 245 -4.91 15.43 -19.48
CA THR A 245 -4.45 15.31 -18.09
C THR A 245 -3.35 14.26 -17.96
N ALA A 246 -3.55 13.07 -18.53
CA ALA A 246 -2.57 11.98 -18.51
C ALA A 246 -1.24 12.38 -19.16
N VAL A 247 -1.27 12.88 -20.41
CA VAL A 247 -0.05 13.27 -21.15
C VAL A 247 0.71 14.37 -20.41
N THR A 248 -0.01 15.39 -19.90
CA THR A 248 0.62 16.48 -19.14
C THR A 248 1.33 15.95 -17.89
N SER A 249 0.70 15.00 -17.19
CA SER A 249 1.26 14.38 -15.98
C SER A 249 2.51 13.55 -16.26
N VAL A 250 2.53 12.82 -17.38
CA VAL A 250 3.71 12.08 -17.82
C VAL A 250 4.87 13.04 -18.14
N VAL A 251 4.61 14.11 -18.88
CA VAL A 251 5.65 15.11 -19.22
C VAL A 251 6.23 15.75 -17.96
N TRP A 252 5.39 16.12 -16.98
CA TRP A 252 5.87 16.70 -15.72
C TRP A 252 6.70 15.70 -14.91
N THR A 253 6.30 14.42 -14.91
CA THR A 253 7.00 13.37 -14.19
C THR A 253 8.36 13.06 -14.80
N LEU A 254 8.43 12.92 -16.14
CA LEU A 254 9.69 12.70 -16.84
C LEU A 254 10.61 13.93 -16.76
N GLY A 255 10.07 15.14 -16.83
CA GLY A 255 10.82 16.37 -16.60
C GLY A 255 11.40 16.47 -15.19
N LEU A 256 10.64 16.01 -14.17
CA LEU A 256 11.13 15.91 -12.79
C LEU A 256 12.26 14.88 -12.66
N MET A 257 12.12 13.71 -13.29
CA MET A 257 13.18 12.69 -13.32
C MET A 257 14.47 13.25 -13.91
N ALA A 258 14.37 13.94 -15.05
CA ALA A 258 15.51 14.58 -15.69
C ALA A 258 16.14 15.67 -14.81
N TRP A 259 15.33 16.48 -14.13
CA TRP A 259 15.82 17.54 -13.23
C TRP A 259 16.50 17.00 -11.97
N LEU A 260 15.94 15.97 -11.35
CA LEU A 260 16.51 15.33 -10.16
C LEU A 260 17.68 14.37 -10.49
N GLY A 261 17.94 14.12 -11.77
CA GLY A 261 18.93 13.13 -12.21
C GLY A 261 18.55 11.69 -11.86
N ILE A 262 17.26 11.40 -11.66
CA ILE A 262 16.78 10.04 -11.41
C ILE A 262 16.66 9.32 -12.76
N PRO A 263 17.36 8.19 -12.96
CA PRO A 263 17.38 7.51 -14.24
C PRO A 263 16.09 6.71 -14.50
N VAL A 264 15.84 6.46 -15.78
CA VAL A 264 14.91 5.45 -16.25
C VAL A 264 15.60 4.08 -16.12
N ASN A 265 15.05 3.25 -15.24
CA ASN A 265 15.44 1.87 -14.97
C ASN A 265 14.25 0.95 -15.25
N VAL A 266 14.42 -0.37 -15.09
CA VAL A 266 13.36 -1.37 -15.36
C VAL A 266 12.05 -1.03 -14.64
N MET A 267 12.11 -0.54 -13.39
CA MET A 267 10.91 -0.19 -12.60
C MET A 267 10.34 1.18 -12.96
N THR A 268 11.17 2.22 -13.02
CA THR A 268 10.71 3.59 -13.34
C THR A 268 10.21 3.72 -14.78
N SER A 269 10.62 2.82 -15.68
CA SER A 269 10.08 2.70 -17.04
C SER A 269 8.56 2.42 -17.08
N ILE A 270 7.99 1.84 -16.03
CA ILE A 270 6.55 1.54 -15.93
C ILE A 270 5.74 2.81 -15.65
N VAL A 271 6.35 3.84 -15.04
CA VAL A 271 5.64 5.02 -14.51
C VAL A 271 4.83 5.78 -15.58
N PRO A 272 5.35 6.04 -16.80
CA PRO A 272 4.55 6.71 -17.84
C PRO A 272 3.24 5.98 -18.16
N ALA A 273 3.31 4.67 -18.40
CA ALA A 273 2.13 3.84 -18.67
C ALA A 273 1.20 3.81 -17.45
N LEU A 274 1.74 3.64 -16.25
CA LEU A 274 0.99 3.67 -14.99
C LEU A 274 0.20 4.98 -14.81
N LEU A 275 0.82 6.13 -15.06
CA LEU A 275 0.17 7.45 -14.93
C LEU A 275 -0.91 7.65 -15.98
N ILE A 276 -0.72 7.15 -17.20
CA ILE A 276 -1.77 7.16 -18.23
C ILE A 276 -2.98 6.35 -17.75
N ILE A 277 -2.73 5.16 -17.22
CA ILE A 277 -3.78 4.22 -16.79
C ILE A 277 -4.50 4.75 -15.55
N ILE A 278 -3.79 4.91 -14.43
CA ILE A 278 -4.38 5.31 -13.13
C ILE A 278 -4.85 6.77 -13.17
N GLY A 279 -4.07 7.66 -13.78
CA GLY A 279 -4.31 9.11 -13.70
C GLY A 279 -5.62 9.56 -14.33
N SER A 280 -6.18 8.76 -15.25
CA SER A 280 -7.46 9.03 -15.90
C SER A 280 -8.70 8.74 -15.03
N THR A 281 -8.55 8.05 -13.90
CA THR A 281 -9.69 7.53 -13.10
C THR A 281 -10.54 8.66 -12.52
N GLU A 282 -9.92 9.63 -11.86
CA GLU A 282 -10.58 10.77 -11.25
C GLU A 282 -11.25 11.66 -12.31
N ASP A 283 -10.64 11.78 -13.48
CA ASP A 283 -11.22 12.51 -14.63
C ASP A 283 -12.55 11.88 -15.04
N ILE A 284 -12.61 10.55 -15.13
CA ILE A 284 -13.82 9.80 -15.47
C ILE A 284 -14.91 10.02 -14.42
N HIS A 285 -14.57 9.98 -13.12
CA HIS A 285 -15.55 10.21 -12.05
C HIS A 285 -16.10 11.65 -12.05
N LEU A 286 -15.25 12.65 -12.29
CA LEU A 286 -15.67 14.05 -12.43
C LEU A 286 -16.57 14.25 -13.64
N LEU A 287 -16.17 13.71 -14.81
CA LEU A 287 -16.94 13.80 -16.05
C LEU A 287 -18.29 13.06 -15.94
N ALA A 288 -18.31 11.86 -15.36
CA ALA A 288 -19.51 11.07 -15.17
C ALA A 288 -20.52 11.80 -14.27
N GLU A 289 -20.07 12.39 -13.16
CA GLU A 289 -20.95 13.18 -12.30
C GLU A 289 -21.42 14.46 -13.01
N TYR A 290 -20.55 15.18 -13.73
CA TYR A 290 -20.96 16.35 -14.52
C TYR A 290 -22.05 15.99 -15.55
N HIS A 291 -21.85 14.93 -16.32
CA HIS A 291 -22.78 14.47 -17.33
C HIS A 291 -24.08 13.94 -16.74
N ALA A 292 -24.04 13.25 -15.59
CA ALA A 292 -25.24 12.84 -14.87
C ALA A 292 -26.10 14.05 -14.49
N ARG A 293 -25.49 15.14 -14.00
CA ARG A 293 -26.22 16.39 -13.68
C ARG A 293 -26.73 17.10 -14.92
N ARG A 294 -26.00 17.08 -16.03
CA ARG A 294 -26.49 17.61 -17.31
C ARG A 294 -27.69 16.82 -17.83
N GLY A 295 -27.71 15.50 -17.60
CA GLY A 295 -28.84 14.61 -17.90
C GLY A 295 -30.09 14.92 -17.09
N GLU A 296 -29.94 15.35 -15.84
CA GLU A 296 -31.02 15.85 -14.97
C GLU A 296 -31.54 17.25 -15.38
N GLY A 297 -31.15 17.77 -16.54
CA GLY A 297 -31.59 19.08 -17.05
C GLY A 297 -30.90 20.29 -16.43
N LEU A 298 -29.86 20.11 -15.59
CA LEU A 298 -29.13 21.24 -15.00
C LEU A 298 -28.33 22.00 -16.07
N SER A 299 -28.34 23.33 -15.97
CA SER A 299 -27.48 24.19 -16.82
C SER A 299 -25.98 23.91 -16.57
N PRO A 300 -25.08 24.13 -17.54
CA PRO A 300 -23.65 23.83 -17.40
C PRO A 300 -23.02 24.38 -16.12
N ARG A 301 -23.32 25.63 -15.75
CA ARG A 301 -22.85 26.26 -14.50
C ARG A 301 -23.39 25.57 -13.25
N LYS A 302 -24.69 25.24 -13.22
CA LYS A 302 -25.31 24.54 -12.09
C LYS A 302 -24.81 23.11 -11.96
N GLY A 303 -24.60 22.43 -13.09
CA GLY A 303 -23.98 21.10 -13.17
C GLY A 303 -22.57 21.10 -12.59
N MET A 304 -21.72 22.04 -13.02
CA MET A 304 -20.35 22.20 -12.53
C MET A 304 -20.30 22.45 -11.01
N LYS A 305 -21.14 23.37 -10.50
CA LYS A 305 -21.22 23.66 -9.06
C LYS A 305 -21.66 22.43 -8.26
N ARG A 306 -22.55 21.60 -8.84
CA ARG A 306 -23.02 20.37 -8.19
C ARG A 306 -21.94 19.29 -8.21
N MET A 307 -21.27 19.07 -9.33
CA MET A 307 -20.12 18.18 -9.46
C MET A 307 -19.05 18.54 -8.41
N ALA A 308 -18.64 19.81 -8.37
CA ALA A 308 -17.62 20.27 -7.42
C ALA A 308 -18.02 20.09 -5.94
N ARG A 309 -19.31 20.12 -5.62
CA ARG A 309 -19.81 19.87 -4.26
C ARG A 309 -19.88 18.38 -3.94
N ASN A 310 -20.26 17.56 -4.92
CA ASN A 310 -20.52 16.15 -4.73
C ASN A 310 -19.24 15.30 -4.83
N MET A 311 -18.29 15.68 -5.67
CA MET A 311 -17.06 14.90 -5.92
C MET A 311 -15.84 15.47 -5.20
N GLY A 312 -15.80 16.76 -4.89
CA GLY A 312 -14.57 17.39 -4.40
C GLY A 312 -13.95 16.72 -3.17
N LEU A 313 -14.77 16.26 -2.21
CA LEU A 313 -14.25 15.56 -1.04
C LEU A 313 -13.87 14.10 -1.34
N ALA A 314 -14.66 13.39 -2.16
CA ALA A 314 -14.36 12.03 -2.56
C ALA A 314 -13.02 11.98 -3.32
N VAL A 315 -12.86 12.80 -4.36
CA VAL A 315 -11.64 12.91 -5.18
C VAL A 315 -10.41 13.31 -4.36
N THR A 316 -10.57 14.13 -3.31
CA THR A 316 -9.43 14.47 -2.44
C THR A 316 -8.98 13.27 -1.60
N LEU A 317 -9.93 12.49 -1.08
CA LEU A 317 -9.62 11.34 -0.23
C LEU A 317 -9.04 10.19 -1.06
N THR A 318 -9.61 9.92 -2.23
CA THR A 318 -9.14 8.86 -3.12
C THR A 318 -7.75 9.15 -3.65
N PHE A 319 -7.50 10.41 -4.05
CA PHE A 319 -6.14 10.88 -4.35
C PHE A 319 -5.20 10.64 -3.16
N LEU A 320 -5.58 11.08 -1.95
CA LEU A 320 -4.71 10.98 -0.78
C LEU A 320 -4.36 9.52 -0.47
N THR A 321 -5.32 8.61 -0.53
CA THR A 321 -5.08 7.18 -0.27
C THR A 321 -4.20 6.55 -1.32
N THR A 322 -4.41 6.87 -2.60
CA THR A 322 -3.59 6.35 -3.70
C THR A 322 -2.17 6.92 -3.63
N TRP A 323 -2.03 8.23 -3.43
CA TRP A 323 -0.75 8.91 -3.27
C TRP A 323 0.06 8.36 -2.10
N MET A 324 -0.55 8.24 -0.92
CA MET A 324 0.09 7.60 0.25
C MET A 324 0.44 6.14 -0.05
N GLY A 325 -0.36 5.49 -0.89
CA GLY A 325 -0.14 4.11 -1.29
C GLY A 325 1.18 3.93 -2.05
N PHE A 326 1.40 4.73 -3.08
CA PHE A 326 2.67 4.75 -3.83
C PHE A 326 3.83 5.31 -2.99
N ALA A 327 3.58 6.34 -2.17
CA ALA A 327 4.58 6.89 -1.27
C ALA A 327 5.06 5.86 -0.22
N SER A 328 4.22 4.87 0.15
CA SER A 328 4.62 3.80 1.07
C SER A 328 5.74 2.91 0.51
N ILE A 329 5.86 2.81 -0.82
CA ILE A 329 6.93 2.07 -1.50
C ILE A 329 8.26 2.81 -1.38
N ALA A 330 8.23 4.14 -1.24
CA ALA A 330 9.43 4.95 -1.05
C ALA A 330 10.14 4.73 0.30
N PHE A 331 9.53 3.98 1.23
CA PHE A 331 10.18 3.55 2.47
C PHE A 331 10.97 2.24 2.33
N ASN A 332 11.00 1.64 1.13
CA ASN A 332 11.79 0.45 0.87
C ASN A 332 13.30 0.77 0.84
N SER A 333 14.12 -0.16 1.32
CA SER A 333 15.58 -0.02 1.38
C SER A 333 16.29 -0.25 0.03
N LEU A 334 15.60 -0.82 -0.95
CA LEU A 334 16.09 -0.99 -2.32
C LEU A 334 15.91 0.29 -3.12
N ASP A 335 17.00 0.79 -3.73
CA ASP A 335 16.98 2.07 -4.43
C ASP A 335 16.04 2.04 -5.65
N LEU A 336 15.94 0.92 -6.39
CA LEU A 336 14.98 0.77 -7.49
C LEU A 336 13.52 1.00 -7.06
N LEU A 337 13.10 0.34 -5.97
CA LEU A 337 11.72 0.47 -5.45
C LEU A 337 11.48 1.85 -4.85
N ARG A 338 12.50 2.41 -4.17
CA ARG A 338 12.43 3.75 -3.60
C ARG A 338 12.27 4.83 -4.67
N GLN A 339 13.11 4.80 -5.70
CA GLN A 339 13.03 5.72 -6.84
C GLN A 339 11.67 5.60 -7.53
N PHE A 340 11.19 4.38 -7.78
CA PHE A 340 9.84 4.15 -8.30
C PHE A 340 8.77 4.78 -7.41
N GLY A 341 8.77 4.52 -6.10
CA GLY A 341 7.78 5.06 -5.17
C GLY A 341 7.78 6.59 -5.12
N LEU A 342 8.96 7.23 -5.13
CA LEU A 342 9.10 8.69 -5.16
C LEU A 342 8.58 9.29 -6.47
N ILE A 343 8.97 8.73 -7.61
CA ILE A 343 8.58 9.24 -8.93
C ILE A 343 7.09 8.99 -9.18
N ALA A 344 6.58 7.79 -8.90
CA ALA A 344 5.17 7.46 -9.08
C ALA A 344 4.26 8.30 -8.15
N SER A 345 4.62 8.48 -6.88
CA SER A 345 3.84 9.33 -5.96
C SER A 345 3.89 10.81 -6.37
N SER A 346 5.04 11.31 -6.82
CA SER A 346 5.15 12.68 -7.37
C SER A 346 4.30 12.85 -8.63
N GLY A 347 4.33 11.87 -9.53
CA GLY A 347 3.52 11.86 -10.74
C GLY A 347 2.02 11.83 -10.46
N LEU A 348 1.57 11.08 -9.45
CA LEU A 348 0.17 11.08 -9.01
C LEU A 348 -0.25 12.40 -8.36
N LEU A 349 0.65 13.05 -7.61
CA LEU A 349 0.44 14.39 -7.06
C LEU A 349 0.29 15.42 -8.20
N PHE A 350 1.14 15.36 -9.21
CA PHE A 350 1.00 16.19 -10.42
C PHE A 350 -0.31 15.90 -11.14
N ASN A 351 -0.65 14.62 -11.34
CA ASN A 351 -1.90 14.23 -11.98
C ASN A 351 -3.11 14.78 -11.24
N PHE A 352 -3.14 14.74 -9.91
CA PHE A 352 -4.22 15.33 -9.13
C PHE A 352 -4.30 16.86 -9.27
N ALA A 353 -3.16 17.55 -9.22
CA ALA A 353 -3.12 19.01 -9.42
C ALA A 353 -3.63 19.38 -10.82
N ILE A 354 -3.18 18.65 -11.84
CA ILE A 354 -3.61 18.81 -13.24
C ILE A 354 -5.10 18.48 -13.36
N THR A 355 -5.60 17.38 -12.80
CA THR A 355 -7.02 16.98 -12.81
C THR A 355 -7.93 18.07 -12.24
N VAL A 356 -7.60 18.59 -11.06
CA VAL A 356 -8.42 19.59 -10.36
C VAL A 356 -8.42 20.95 -11.07
N LEU A 357 -7.38 21.26 -11.84
CA LEU A 357 -7.24 22.52 -12.57
C LEU A 357 -7.73 22.42 -14.02
N LEU A 358 -7.25 21.43 -14.77
CA LEU A 358 -7.48 21.26 -16.19
C LEU A 358 -8.90 20.78 -16.51
N VAL A 359 -9.43 19.81 -15.77
CA VAL A 359 -10.77 19.23 -16.07
C VAL A 359 -11.87 20.30 -15.99
N PRO A 360 -12.02 21.11 -14.92
CA PRO A 360 -13.06 22.13 -14.87
C PRO A 360 -12.86 23.23 -15.91
N ALA A 361 -11.61 23.56 -16.25
CA ALA A 361 -11.28 24.55 -17.28
C ALA A 361 -11.69 24.05 -18.68
N LEU A 362 -11.37 22.80 -19.03
CA LEU A 362 -11.73 22.19 -20.30
C LEU A 362 -13.24 21.98 -20.43
N ILE A 363 -13.94 21.52 -19.37
CA ILE A 363 -15.42 21.42 -19.40
C ILE A 363 -16.06 22.80 -19.58
N ARG A 364 -15.46 23.88 -19.08
CA ARG A 364 -15.98 25.24 -19.26
C ARG A 364 -15.87 25.72 -20.71
N LEU A 365 -14.81 25.34 -21.42
CA LEU A 365 -14.58 25.66 -22.83
C LEU A 365 -15.37 24.75 -23.76
N PHE A 366 -15.47 23.46 -23.40
CA PHE A 366 -16.17 22.42 -24.14
C PHE A 366 -17.26 21.76 -23.28
N PRO A 367 -18.37 22.47 -22.96
CA PRO A 367 -19.41 21.96 -22.05
C PRO A 367 -20.20 20.75 -22.57
N GLY A 368 -19.97 20.36 -23.83
CA GLY A 368 -20.64 19.28 -24.51
C GLY A 368 -22.13 19.56 -24.79
N SER A 369 -22.66 18.94 -25.84
CA SER A 369 -24.10 19.00 -26.14
C SER A 369 -24.88 18.15 -25.12
N GLY A 370 -25.33 18.76 -24.03
CA GLY A 370 -26.30 18.14 -23.14
C GLY A 370 -27.67 18.21 -23.78
N LYS A 371 -28.01 17.25 -24.65
CA LYS A 371 -29.41 17.05 -25.05
C LYS A 371 -30.14 16.56 -23.79
N GLY A 372 -31.02 17.41 -23.26
CA GLY A 372 -31.94 17.03 -22.20
C GLY A 372 -32.92 16.00 -22.75
N GLY A 373 -33.07 14.88 -22.05
CA GLY A 373 -33.95 13.80 -22.49
C GLY A 373 -33.96 12.67 -21.48
N SER A 374 -35.05 12.65 -20.69
CA SER A 374 -35.57 11.65 -19.74
C SER A 374 -34.61 11.00 -18.74
N GLU A 375 -35.15 10.54 -17.62
CA GLU A 375 -34.48 9.58 -16.74
C GLU A 375 -33.88 8.47 -17.59
N LYS A 376 -32.54 8.35 -17.62
CA LYS A 376 -31.92 7.24 -18.35
C LYS A 376 -32.34 5.96 -17.63
N PRO A 377 -32.89 4.96 -18.34
CA PRO A 377 -33.21 3.68 -17.73
C PRO A 377 -31.95 3.10 -17.10
N VAL A 378 -32.13 2.40 -15.98
CA VAL A 378 -31.06 1.64 -15.31
C VAL A 378 -30.31 0.82 -16.37
N THR A 379 -28.99 0.98 -16.46
CA THR A 379 -28.18 0.23 -17.42
C THR A 379 -28.34 -1.28 -17.18
N TRP A 380 -28.27 -2.09 -18.24
CA TRP A 380 -28.31 -3.56 -18.10
C TRP A 380 -27.22 -4.05 -17.12
N LEU A 381 -26.05 -3.41 -17.15
CA LEU A 381 -24.94 -3.65 -16.23
C LEU A 381 -25.32 -3.36 -14.78
N GLY A 382 -25.95 -2.21 -14.52
CA GLY A 382 -26.45 -1.88 -13.18
C GLY A 382 -27.47 -2.88 -12.66
N ARG A 383 -28.36 -3.39 -13.53
CA ARG A 383 -29.30 -4.47 -13.17
C ARG A 383 -28.59 -5.79 -12.87
N ALA A 384 -27.60 -6.16 -13.67
CA ALA A 384 -26.83 -7.39 -13.49
C ALA A 384 -26.04 -7.37 -12.17
N VAL A 385 -25.32 -6.28 -11.90
CA VAL A 385 -24.59 -6.08 -10.63
C VAL A 385 -25.56 -6.08 -9.46
N LEU A 386 -26.72 -5.41 -9.58
CA LEU A 386 -27.73 -5.43 -8.52
C LEU A 386 -28.31 -6.83 -8.28
N ALA A 387 -28.55 -7.62 -9.32
CA ALA A 387 -29.03 -8.99 -9.19
C ALA A 387 -27.97 -9.88 -8.51
N MET A 388 -26.70 -9.74 -8.89
CA MET A 388 -25.57 -10.43 -8.26
C MET A 388 -25.47 -10.06 -6.77
N THR A 389 -25.39 -8.77 -6.45
CA THR A 389 -25.33 -8.30 -5.05
C THR A 389 -26.58 -8.75 -4.27
N GLY A 390 -27.77 -8.68 -4.85
CA GLY A 390 -29.00 -9.15 -4.24
C GLY A 390 -29.01 -10.65 -3.94
N SER A 391 -28.50 -11.48 -4.85
CA SER A 391 -28.36 -12.93 -4.66
C SER A 391 -27.39 -13.27 -3.52
N VAL A 392 -26.24 -12.57 -3.49
CA VAL A 392 -25.22 -12.68 -2.44
C VAL A 392 -25.78 -12.31 -1.07
N LEU A 393 -26.55 -11.22 -0.98
CA LEU A 393 -27.17 -10.79 0.27
C LEU A 393 -28.28 -11.75 0.74
N ARG A 394 -29.03 -12.36 -0.19
CA ARG A 394 -30.05 -13.37 0.13
C ARG A 394 -29.44 -14.63 0.76
N HIS A 395 -28.27 -15.05 0.29
CA HIS A 395 -27.55 -16.23 0.79
C HIS A 395 -26.36 -15.86 1.68
N ARG A 396 -26.47 -14.76 2.44
CA ARG A 396 -25.37 -14.14 3.21
C ARG A 396 -24.44 -15.12 3.94
N ARG A 397 -24.99 -16.06 4.73
CA ARG A 397 -24.17 -17.00 5.50
C ARG A 397 -23.32 -17.91 4.61
N ARG A 398 -23.91 -18.41 3.52
CA ARG A 398 -23.20 -19.25 2.53
C ARG A 398 -22.14 -18.43 1.77
N SER A 399 -22.48 -17.21 1.36
CA SER A 399 -21.53 -16.33 0.66
C SER A 399 -20.33 -15.93 1.52
N LEU A 400 -20.55 -15.56 2.79
CA LEU A 400 -19.46 -15.27 3.72
C LEU A 400 -18.57 -16.49 3.97
N TRP A 401 -19.16 -17.68 4.09
CA TRP A 401 -18.40 -18.91 4.24
C TRP A 401 -17.56 -19.23 3.00
N LEU A 402 -18.13 -19.14 1.79
CA LEU A 402 -17.41 -19.36 0.53
C LEU A 402 -16.25 -18.38 0.33
N ILE A 403 -16.47 -17.08 0.61
CA ILE A 403 -15.40 -16.07 0.53
C ILE A 403 -14.32 -16.33 1.58
N GLY A 404 -14.71 -16.72 2.80
CA GLY A 404 -13.78 -17.09 3.86
C GLY A 404 -12.93 -18.30 3.52
N VAL A 405 -13.53 -19.35 2.94
CA VAL A 405 -12.81 -20.54 2.45
C VAL A 405 -11.87 -20.16 1.31
N LEU A 406 -12.34 -19.38 0.33
CA LEU A 406 -11.48 -18.91 -0.76
C LEU A 406 -10.29 -18.10 -0.22
N ALA A 407 -10.52 -17.17 0.71
CA ALA A 407 -9.46 -16.40 1.34
C ALA A 407 -8.47 -17.28 2.10
N LEU A 408 -8.94 -18.33 2.78
CA LEU A 408 -8.09 -19.30 3.49
C LEU A 408 -7.25 -20.13 2.52
N VAL A 409 -7.84 -20.61 1.42
CA VAL A 409 -7.12 -21.36 0.37
C VAL A 409 -6.05 -20.48 -0.28
N MET A 410 -6.36 -19.21 -0.57
CA MET A 410 -5.38 -18.27 -1.10
C MET A 410 -4.27 -17.99 -0.06
N ALA A 411 -4.63 -17.78 1.20
CA ALA A 411 -3.65 -17.57 2.28
C ALA A 411 -2.72 -18.78 2.47
N ALA A 412 -3.20 -20.00 2.29
CA ALA A 412 -2.40 -21.22 2.35
C ALA A 412 -1.34 -21.33 1.23
N GLY A 413 -1.49 -20.57 0.14
CA GLY A 413 -0.47 -20.45 -0.91
C GLY A 413 0.70 -19.54 -0.54
N ILE A 414 0.50 -18.55 0.36
CA ILE A 414 1.51 -17.53 0.69
C ILE A 414 2.83 -18.12 1.20
N PRO A 415 2.87 -19.16 2.06
CA PRO A 415 4.13 -19.76 2.50
C PRO A 415 4.96 -20.41 1.37
N ARG A 416 4.34 -20.69 0.22
CA ARG A 416 5.02 -21.27 -0.96
C ARG A 416 5.62 -20.22 -1.88
N LEU A 417 5.46 -18.93 -1.58
CA LEU A 417 6.00 -17.83 -2.36
C LEU A 417 7.53 -17.96 -2.44
N GLN A 418 8.05 -18.04 -3.66
CA GLN A 418 9.48 -17.99 -3.94
C GLN A 418 9.87 -16.55 -4.25
N VAL A 419 11.06 -16.12 -3.85
CA VAL A 419 11.55 -14.77 -4.15
C VAL A 419 12.70 -14.91 -5.15
N ASN A 420 12.71 -14.08 -6.20
CA ASN A 420 13.71 -14.11 -7.26
C ASN A 420 14.21 -12.70 -7.54
N ASN A 421 15.51 -12.48 -7.41
CA ASN A 421 16.17 -11.21 -7.70
C ASN A 421 17.34 -11.36 -8.70
N ASN A 422 17.30 -12.38 -9.55
CA ASN A 422 18.32 -12.62 -10.57
C ASN A 422 18.05 -11.75 -11.81
N VAL A 423 19.03 -10.94 -12.22
CA VAL A 423 18.96 -10.09 -13.43
C VAL A 423 18.73 -10.91 -14.70
N MET A 424 19.27 -12.14 -14.76
CA MET A 424 19.07 -13.00 -15.93
C MET A 424 17.61 -13.38 -16.13
N SER A 425 16.81 -13.39 -15.05
CA SER A 425 15.37 -13.62 -15.13
C SER A 425 14.59 -12.46 -15.78
N TYR A 426 15.25 -11.33 -16.06
CA TYR A 426 14.66 -10.20 -16.78
C TYR A 426 14.72 -10.38 -18.29
N PHE A 427 15.37 -11.45 -18.76
CA PHE A 427 15.30 -11.88 -20.13
C PHE A 427 14.36 -13.07 -20.25
N ARG A 428 13.57 -13.10 -21.33
CA ARG A 428 12.81 -14.30 -21.69
C ARG A 428 13.79 -15.43 -22.04
N GLU A 429 13.43 -16.66 -21.72
CA GLU A 429 14.28 -17.85 -21.97
C GLU A 429 14.72 -18.00 -23.44
N GLY A 430 14.00 -17.43 -24.40
CA GLY A 430 14.36 -17.47 -25.82
C GLY A 430 15.33 -16.37 -26.30
N SER A 431 15.72 -15.41 -25.45
CA SER A 431 16.58 -14.30 -25.85
C SER A 431 18.02 -14.75 -26.16
N GLU A 432 18.75 -13.95 -26.94
CA GLU A 432 20.15 -14.22 -27.25
C GLU A 432 21.02 -14.25 -26.00
N VAL A 433 20.85 -13.27 -25.09
CA VAL A 433 21.57 -13.20 -23.81
C VAL A 433 21.31 -14.44 -22.94
N ALA A 434 20.05 -14.90 -22.85
CA ALA A 434 19.71 -16.09 -22.05
C ALA A 434 20.24 -17.39 -22.68
N ARG A 435 20.30 -17.47 -24.02
CA ARG A 435 20.89 -18.61 -24.72
C ARG A 435 22.41 -18.63 -24.57
N ALA A 436 23.07 -17.49 -24.76
CA ALA A 436 24.50 -17.30 -24.56
C ALA A 436 24.94 -17.70 -23.15
N ALA A 437 24.18 -17.30 -22.12
CA ALA A 437 24.45 -17.68 -20.73
C ALA A 437 24.43 -19.20 -20.54
N ARG A 438 23.42 -19.89 -21.07
CA ARG A 438 23.29 -21.35 -20.95
C ARG A 438 24.39 -22.11 -21.68
N VAL A 439 24.70 -21.72 -22.92
CA VAL A 439 25.77 -22.37 -23.70
C VAL A 439 27.13 -22.18 -23.02
N LEU A 440 27.38 -20.98 -22.46
CA LEU A 440 28.59 -20.76 -21.68
C LEU A 440 28.65 -21.67 -20.44
N GLU A 441 27.56 -21.76 -19.68
CA GLU A 441 27.46 -22.55 -18.44
C GLU A 441 27.59 -24.07 -18.67
N GLU A 442 27.16 -24.58 -19.85
CA GLU A 442 27.28 -26.00 -20.21
C GLU A 442 28.74 -26.43 -20.48
N ASN A 443 29.55 -25.53 -21.04
CA ASN A 443 30.88 -25.86 -21.58
C ASN A 443 32.05 -25.23 -20.81
N LEU A 444 31.83 -24.12 -20.10
CA LEU A 444 32.82 -23.35 -19.36
C LEU A 444 32.23 -22.83 -18.05
N SER A 445 33.07 -22.20 -17.22
CA SER A 445 32.63 -21.58 -15.98
C SER A 445 31.81 -20.32 -16.29
N GLY A 446 30.58 -20.25 -15.77
CA GLY A 446 29.61 -19.20 -16.04
C GLY A 446 30.05 -17.78 -15.64
N ILE A 447 29.20 -16.79 -15.88
CA ILE A 447 29.53 -15.37 -15.64
C ILE A 447 29.21 -14.86 -14.23
N GLN A 448 28.42 -15.58 -13.43
CA GLN A 448 28.07 -15.12 -12.09
C GLN A 448 29.22 -15.37 -11.14
N SER A 449 29.65 -14.31 -10.45
CA SER A 449 30.74 -14.39 -9.49
C SER A 449 30.47 -13.67 -8.19
N PHE A 450 31.13 -14.16 -7.14
CA PHE A 450 31.34 -13.43 -5.89
C PHE A 450 32.81 -13.53 -5.49
N SER A 451 33.23 -12.68 -4.56
CA SER A 451 34.58 -12.64 -4.03
C SER A 451 34.61 -13.04 -2.56
N VAL A 452 35.56 -13.89 -2.19
CA VAL A 452 35.94 -14.11 -0.80
C VAL A 452 37.22 -13.33 -0.54
N VAL A 453 37.18 -12.38 0.38
CA VAL A 453 38.35 -11.60 0.78
C VAL A 453 38.80 -12.11 2.15
N ILE A 454 40.04 -12.58 2.21
CA ILE A 454 40.69 -13.04 3.43
C ILE A 454 41.67 -11.95 3.87
N SER A 455 41.58 -11.53 5.12
CA SER A 455 42.38 -10.44 5.70
C SER A 455 43.24 -10.94 6.85
N GLY A 456 44.50 -10.51 6.91
CA GLY A 456 45.42 -10.76 8.01
C GLY A 456 46.21 -9.50 8.40
N PRO A 457 47.36 -9.66 9.08
CA PRO A 457 48.40 -8.61 9.19
C PRO A 457 49.09 -8.29 7.83
N PRO A 458 49.76 -7.14 7.69
CA PRO A 458 50.53 -6.84 6.46
C PRO A 458 51.58 -7.91 6.14
N GLY A 459 51.75 -8.22 4.86
CA GLY A 459 52.69 -9.25 4.39
C GLY A 459 52.20 -10.70 4.53
N THR A 460 51.00 -10.94 5.08
CA THR A 460 50.51 -12.31 5.32
C THR A 460 50.47 -13.15 4.04
N PHE A 461 50.03 -12.58 2.92
CA PHE A 461 49.93 -13.29 1.64
C PHE A 461 51.23 -13.32 0.83
N LEU A 462 52.37 -12.91 1.43
CA LEU A 462 53.72 -13.20 0.93
C LEU A 462 54.31 -14.47 1.56
N THR A 463 53.57 -15.15 2.43
CA THR A 463 54.02 -16.37 3.12
C THR A 463 53.34 -17.61 2.53
N LEU A 464 54.01 -18.76 2.64
CA LEU A 464 53.44 -20.06 2.25
C LEU A 464 52.16 -20.35 3.04
N ALA A 465 52.16 -20.10 4.35
CA ALA A 465 50.98 -20.27 5.19
C ALA A 465 49.78 -19.44 4.69
N GLY A 466 50.03 -18.21 4.21
CA GLY A 466 49.00 -17.38 3.59
C GLY A 466 48.44 -17.99 2.31
N LEU A 467 49.28 -18.57 1.45
CA LEU A 467 48.83 -19.24 0.22
C LEU A 467 48.14 -20.58 0.49
N GLU A 468 48.61 -21.36 1.44
CA GLU A 468 47.96 -22.58 1.92
C GLU A 468 46.55 -22.26 2.44
N ALA A 469 46.39 -21.18 3.20
CA ALA A 469 45.09 -20.72 3.67
C ALA A 469 44.14 -20.37 2.50
N LEU A 470 44.65 -19.80 1.40
CA LEU A 470 43.85 -19.55 0.19
C LEU A 470 43.46 -20.85 -0.52
N GLN A 471 44.40 -21.78 -0.68
CA GLN A 471 44.13 -23.07 -1.32
C GLN A 471 43.08 -23.86 -0.52
N GLU A 472 43.22 -23.90 0.80
CA GLU A 472 42.31 -24.56 1.73
C GLU A 472 40.90 -23.92 1.66
N ALA A 473 40.81 -22.60 1.54
CA ALA A 473 39.53 -21.91 1.27
C ALA A 473 38.91 -22.33 -0.08
N GLN A 474 39.72 -22.47 -1.13
CA GLN A 474 39.26 -22.93 -2.44
C GLN A 474 38.74 -24.37 -2.39
N GLU A 475 39.39 -25.24 -1.61
CA GLU A 475 38.98 -26.63 -1.41
C GLU A 475 37.62 -26.71 -0.69
N LEU A 476 37.41 -25.93 0.39
CA LEU A 476 36.11 -25.81 1.05
C LEU A 476 34.98 -25.37 0.12
N LEU A 477 35.28 -24.39 -0.74
CA LEU A 477 34.32 -23.90 -1.72
C LEU A 477 33.99 -24.98 -2.76
N ALA A 478 34.98 -25.75 -3.20
CA ALA A 478 34.81 -26.84 -4.17
C ALA A 478 34.01 -28.02 -3.61
N GLU A 479 34.15 -28.37 -2.32
CA GLU A 479 33.37 -29.43 -1.66
C GLU A 479 31.85 -29.24 -1.76
N SER A 480 31.39 -27.98 -1.91
CA SER A 480 29.98 -27.67 -2.03
C SER A 480 29.31 -28.27 -3.28
N GLY A 481 30.11 -28.64 -4.30
CA GLY A 481 29.64 -29.12 -5.61
C GLY A 481 28.92 -28.06 -6.46
N ARG A 482 28.90 -26.81 -6.01
CA ARG A 482 28.16 -25.69 -6.62
C ARG A 482 29.07 -24.56 -7.13
N VAL A 483 30.37 -24.67 -6.87
CA VAL A 483 31.41 -23.77 -7.35
C VAL A 483 32.03 -24.38 -8.59
N GLU A 484 32.02 -23.65 -9.69
CA GLU A 484 32.56 -24.10 -10.98
C GLU A 484 34.05 -23.79 -11.10
N LEU A 485 34.44 -22.63 -10.59
CA LEU A 485 35.82 -22.14 -10.59
C LEU A 485 36.07 -21.27 -9.36
N SER A 486 37.24 -21.43 -8.76
CA SER A 486 37.79 -20.50 -7.79
C SER A 486 39.21 -20.13 -8.22
N LEU A 487 39.55 -18.85 -8.21
CA LEU A 487 40.87 -18.33 -8.57
C LEU A 487 41.42 -17.42 -7.47
N SER A 488 42.67 -17.62 -7.08
CA SER A 488 43.35 -16.82 -6.07
C SER A 488 44.83 -16.56 -6.40
N LEU A 489 45.51 -15.81 -5.53
CA LEU A 489 46.96 -15.64 -5.60
C LEU A 489 47.71 -16.99 -5.54
N ALA A 490 47.18 -18.00 -4.84
CA ALA A 490 47.79 -19.33 -4.75
C ALA A 490 47.90 -19.98 -6.14
N ASP A 491 46.88 -19.84 -6.98
CA ASP A 491 46.91 -20.37 -8.36
C ASP A 491 47.98 -19.67 -9.19
N LEU A 492 48.07 -18.34 -9.11
CA LEU A 492 49.09 -17.55 -9.84
C LEU A 492 50.51 -17.98 -9.45
N ILE A 493 50.77 -18.08 -8.16
CA ILE A 493 52.08 -18.49 -7.65
C ILE A 493 52.38 -19.94 -8.02
N SER A 494 51.38 -20.83 -8.01
CA SER A 494 51.54 -22.22 -8.43
C SER A 494 51.92 -22.35 -9.91
N VAL A 495 51.38 -21.47 -10.77
CA VAL A 495 51.70 -21.40 -12.20
C VAL A 495 53.12 -20.91 -12.40
N VAL A 496 53.54 -19.87 -11.67
CA VAL A 496 54.92 -19.38 -11.72
C VAL A 496 55.90 -20.44 -11.22
N HIS A 497 55.61 -21.08 -10.09
CA HIS A 497 56.45 -22.12 -9.52
C HIS A 497 56.63 -23.30 -10.47
N GLY A 498 55.52 -23.84 -11.01
CA GLY A 498 55.56 -24.97 -11.95
C GLY A 498 56.30 -24.67 -13.26
N GLY A 499 56.38 -23.40 -13.67
CA GLY A 499 57.17 -22.98 -14.83
C GLY A 499 58.69 -22.95 -14.58
N PHE A 500 59.10 -22.61 -13.36
CA PHE A 500 60.50 -22.64 -12.92
C PHE A 500 60.97 -24.03 -12.51
N ASP A 501 60.08 -24.88 -11.98
CA ASP A 501 60.45 -26.22 -11.56
C ASP A 501 60.61 -27.18 -12.75
N SER A 502 61.85 -27.36 -13.17
CA SER A 502 62.23 -28.32 -14.22
C SER A 502 62.14 -29.78 -13.78
N LYS A 503 61.95 -30.08 -12.48
CA LYS A 503 61.90 -31.46 -11.97
C LYS A 503 60.59 -32.15 -12.30
N VAL A 504 59.47 -31.41 -12.36
CA VAL A 504 58.14 -31.97 -12.63
C VAL A 504 57.41 -31.14 -13.70
N PRO A 505 57.80 -31.26 -14.98
CA PRO A 505 57.24 -30.44 -16.05
C PRO A 505 55.71 -30.56 -16.18
N GLY A 506 55.02 -29.42 -16.18
CA GLY A 506 53.57 -29.35 -16.38
C GLY A 506 52.73 -29.69 -15.14
N ARG A 507 53.32 -29.72 -13.95
CA ARG A 507 52.61 -29.75 -12.67
C ARG A 507 52.62 -28.36 -12.03
N PHE A 508 51.47 -27.91 -11.57
CA PHE A 508 51.30 -26.63 -10.86
C PHE A 508 51.01 -26.91 -9.40
N TYR A 509 51.84 -26.38 -8.51
CA TYR A 509 51.76 -26.60 -7.07
C TYR A 509 52.42 -25.44 -6.32
N LEU A 510 52.10 -25.27 -5.04
CA LEU A 510 52.68 -24.21 -4.21
C LEU A 510 54.17 -24.46 -3.92
N PRO A 511 54.99 -23.41 -3.80
CA PRO A 511 56.39 -23.54 -3.41
C PRO A 511 56.56 -24.00 -1.96
N GLU A 512 57.72 -24.56 -1.63
CA GLU A 512 57.98 -25.10 -0.28
C GLU A 512 58.45 -24.05 0.76
N ARG A 513 58.71 -22.79 0.35
CA ARG A 513 59.32 -21.76 1.20
C ARG A 513 58.79 -20.34 0.92
N ASP A 514 58.67 -19.54 1.96
CA ASP A 514 58.24 -18.12 1.89
C ASP A 514 59.10 -17.27 0.94
N ALA A 515 60.43 -17.45 0.98
CA ALA A 515 61.34 -16.71 0.11
C ALA A 515 61.05 -16.93 -1.39
N ALA A 516 60.52 -18.11 -1.76
CA ALA A 516 60.11 -18.38 -3.13
C ALA A 516 58.78 -17.69 -3.47
N VAL A 517 57.84 -17.61 -2.52
CA VAL A 517 56.58 -16.87 -2.69
C VAL A 517 56.86 -15.39 -2.96
N GLU A 518 57.73 -14.77 -2.17
CA GLU A 518 58.13 -13.38 -2.35
C GLU A 518 58.81 -13.15 -3.71
N ALA A 519 59.76 -14.03 -4.07
CA ALA A 519 60.44 -13.96 -5.36
C ALA A 519 59.46 -14.10 -6.53
N TYR A 520 58.55 -15.09 -6.49
CA TYR A 520 57.56 -15.32 -7.54
C TYR A 520 56.52 -14.22 -7.65
N SER A 521 56.15 -13.59 -6.54
CA SER A 521 55.27 -12.40 -6.55
C SER A 521 55.89 -11.25 -7.35
N GLY A 522 57.22 -11.11 -7.33
CA GLY A 522 57.95 -10.11 -8.13
C GLY A 522 57.98 -10.40 -9.64
N PHE A 523 57.70 -11.63 -10.08
CA PHE A 523 57.62 -12.00 -11.50
C PHE A 523 56.22 -11.79 -12.10
N LEU A 524 55.20 -11.57 -11.26
CA LEU A 524 53.84 -11.33 -11.71
C LEU A 524 53.68 -9.89 -12.21
N ASP A 525 52.89 -9.70 -13.28
CA ASP A 525 52.54 -8.36 -13.74
C ASP A 525 51.72 -7.64 -12.67
N ALA A 526 52.02 -6.37 -12.43
CA ALA A 526 51.38 -5.57 -11.39
C ALA A 526 49.85 -5.50 -11.55
N SER A 527 49.35 -5.51 -12.80
CA SER A 527 47.91 -5.49 -13.11
C SER A 527 47.20 -6.82 -12.79
N TRP A 528 47.91 -7.94 -12.90
CA TRP A 528 47.41 -9.25 -12.50
C TRP A 528 47.43 -9.40 -10.98
N LEU A 529 48.55 -9.04 -10.36
CA LEU A 529 48.74 -9.14 -8.92
C LEU A 529 47.70 -8.31 -8.14
N SER A 530 47.45 -7.06 -8.55
CA SER A 530 46.46 -6.18 -7.90
C SER A 530 45.03 -6.72 -7.98
N SER A 531 44.72 -7.64 -8.91
CA SER A 531 43.41 -8.29 -9.00
C SER A 531 43.17 -9.32 -7.89
N PHE A 532 44.20 -9.76 -7.17
CA PHE A 532 44.09 -10.83 -6.17
C PHE A 532 44.66 -10.46 -4.82
N VAL A 533 45.51 -9.45 -4.70
CA VAL A 533 46.13 -9.07 -3.42
C VAL A 533 46.22 -7.55 -3.26
N SER A 534 46.07 -7.07 -2.02
CA SER A 534 46.27 -5.66 -1.68
C SER A 534 47.73 -5.26 -1.79
N THR A 535 48.02 -3.97 -1.97
CA THR A 535 49.38 -3.44 -2.12
C THR A 535 50.31 -3.79 -0.95
N ASP A 536 49.76 -3.93 0.26
CA ASP A 536 50.47 -4.29 1.49
C ASP A 536 50.44 -5.80 1.80
N PHE A 537 49.94 -6.63 0.88
CA PHE A 537 49.76 -8.08 1.03
C PHE A 537 49.02 -8.50 2.30
N ARG A 538 48.16 -7.60 2.81
CA ARG A 538 47.33 -7.81 3.99
C ARG A 538 46.04 -8.53 3.66
N GLN A 539 45.50 -8.29 2.48
CA GLN A 539 44.23 -8.86 2.02
C GLN A 539 44.46 -9.59 0.70
N ALA A 540 43.89 -10.78 0.58
CA ALA A 540 43.83 -11.53 -0.67
C ALA A 540 42.40 -11.89 -1.02
N ARG A 541 42.11 -11.89 -2.32
CA ARG A 541 40.81 -12.16 -2.92
C ARG A 541 40.83 -13.51 -3.63
N ILE A 542 39.79 -14.29 -3.38
CA ILE A 542 39.42 -15.47 -4.15
C ILE A 542 38.20 -15.08 -4.97
N ILE A 543 38.32 -15.14 -6.30
CA ILE A 543 37.19 -14.95 -7.22
C ILE A 543 36.52 -16.31 -7.40
N VAL A 544 35.21 -16.37 -7.16
CA VAL A 544 34.43 -17.61 -7.22
C VAL A 544 33.36 -17.45 -8.29
N ARG A 545 33.35 -18.34 -9.29
CA ARG A 545 32.28 -18.45 -10.30
C ARG A 545 31.32 -19.58 -9.96
N HIS A 546 30.04 -19.35 -10.16
CA HIS A 546 28.97 -20.28 -9.81
C HIS A 546 27.76 -20.19 -10.75
N SER A 547 26.96 -21.25 -10.78
CA SER A 547 25.64 -21.32 -11.46
C SER A 547 24.45 -21.20 -10.51
N VAL A 548 24.69 -20.97 -9.21
CA VAL A 548 23.62 -20.94 -8.21
C VAL A 548 22.63 -19.79 -8.44
N ALA A 549 21.47 -20.11 -9.01
CA ALA A 549 20.42 -19.13 -9.30
C ALA A 549 19.54 -18.79 -8.07
N SER A 550 19.43 -19.70 -7.10
CA SER A 550 18.58 -19.54 -5.91
C SER A 550 19.29 -18.78 -4.80
N SER A 551 18.70 -17.68 -4.33
CA SER A 551 19.25 -16.87 -3.23
C SER A 551 19.43 -17.67 -1.95
N ARG A 552 18.52 -18.61 -1.67
CA ARG A 552 18.62 -19.49 -0.49
C ARG A 552 19.80 -20.44 -0.60
N GLU A 553 20.06 -20.96 -1.79
CA GLU A 553 21.17 -21.89 -2.02
C GLU A 553 22.51 -21.16 -1.98
N LEU A 554 22.60 -19.95 -2.55
CA LEU A 554 23.82 -19.15 -2.50
C LEU A 554 24.14 -18.72 -1.06
N ASN A 555 23.15 -18.27 -0.30
CA ASN A 555 23.34 -17.93 1.11
C ASN A 555 23.77 -19.16 1.92
N ALA A 556 23.14 -20.32 1.70
CA ALA A 556 23.53 -21.56 2.37
C ALA A 556 24.97 -21.99 2.04
N LEU A 557 25.41 -21.81 0.79
CA LEU A 557 26.79 -22.06 0.37
C LEU A 557 27.77 -21.14 1.10
N VAL A 558 27.47 -19.85 1.18
CA VAL A 558 28.31 -18.86 1.85
C VAL A 558 28.35 -19.11 3.37
N ASP A 559 27.20 -19.40 3.98
CA ASP A 559 27.10 -19.67 5.41
C ASP A 559 27.85 -20.95 5.81
N ASP A 560 27.74 -22.02 5.01
CA ASP A 560 28.50 -23.26 5.19
C ASP A 560 30.00 -23.00 5.07
N PHE A 561 30.43 -22.29 4.03
CA PHE A 561 31.84 -21.90 3.87
C PHE A 561 32.36 -21.10 5.07
N LEU A 562 31.63 -20.06 5.50
CA LEU A 562 32.06 -19.22 6.64
C LEU A 562 32.04 -19.99 7.96
N ALA A 563 31.11 -20.95 8.14
CA ALA A 563 31.08 -21.83 9.31
C ALA A 563 32.29 -22.77 9.34
N LYS A 564 32.59 -23.43 8.22
CA LYS A 564 33.76 -24.30 8.07
C LYS A 564 35.07 -23.53 8.25
N TRP A 565 35.21 -22.36 7.60
CA TRP A 565 36.39 -21.48 7.74
C TRP A 565 36.68 -21.11 9.20
N ARG A 566 35.65 -20.73 9.96
CA ARG A 566 35.79 -20.42 11.40
C ARG A 566 36.19 -21.64 12.23
N SER A 567 35.82 -22.85 11.81
CA SER A 567 36.13 -24.09 12.52
C SER A 567 37.53 -24.63 12.24
N TRP A 568 38.08 -24.40 11.05
CA TRP A 568 39.41 -24.88 10.64
C TRP A 568 40.57 -24.10 11.25
N GLY A 569 40.35 -22.84 11.64
CA GLY A 569 41.19 -22.23 12.66
C GLY A 569 42.55 -21.72 12.19
N TRP A 570 42.58 -20.92 11.12
CA TRP A 570 43.70 -20.00 10.86
C TRP A 570 43.64 -18.80 11.83
N PRO A 571 44.44 -18.76 12.91
CA PRO A 571 44.30 -17.72 13.93
C PRO A 571 44.77 -16.38 13.36
N GLY A 572 43.91 -15.36 13.44
CA GLY A 572 44.22 -14.02 12.94
C GLY A 572 43.89 -13.78 11.46
N LEU A 573 43.31 -14.77 10.75
CA LEU A 573 42.73 -14.58 9.41
C LEU A 573 41.21 -14.44 9.48
N GLU A 574 40.68 -13.38 8.88
CA GLU A 574 39.24 -13.14 8.76
C GLU A 574 38.79 -13.28 7.30
N ALA A 575 37.83 -14.17 7.02
CA ALA A 575 37.21 -14.29 5.72
C ALA A 575 35.87 -13.55 5.67
N ARG A 576 35.67 -12.75 4.62
CA ARG A 576 34.43 -12.04 4.33
C ARG A 576 34.03 -12.25 2.87
N VAL A 577 32.74 -12.40 2.61
CA VAL A 577 32.20 -12.58 1.26
C VAL A 577 31.56 -11.29 0.75
N THR A 578 31.81 -10.97 -0.51
CA THR A 578 31.30 -9.78 -1.20
C THR A 578 31.07 -10.06 -2.68
N GLY A 579 30.52 -9.10 -3.42
CA GLY A 579 30.33 -9.17 -4.86
C GLY A 579 28.86 -9.06 -5.27
N GLU A 580 28.63 -8.67 -6.52
CA GLU A 580 27.28 -8.29 -6.97
C GLU A 580 26.26 -9.43 -6.88
N SER A 581 26.65 -10.64 -7.29
CA SER A 581 25.78 -11.82 -7.20
C SER A 581 25.34 -12.10 -5.76
N TYR A 582 26.25 -12.01 -4.80
CA TYR A 582 25.95 -12.23 -3.38
C TYR A 582 25.09 -11.11 -2.79
N LEU A 583 25.41 -9.84 -3.06
CA LEU A 583 24.66 -8.70 -2.54
C LEU A 583 23.23 -8.63 -3.11
N ASN A 584 23.07 -8.90 -4.40
CA ASN A 584 21.75 -8.94 -5.06
C ASN A 584 20.89 -10.06 -4.49
N ASN A 585 21.48 -11.21 -4.14
CA ASN A 585 20.76 -12.29 -3.49
C ASN A 585 20.39 -11.95 -2.03
N ARG A 586 21.24 -11.22 -1.28
CA ARG A 586 20.87 -10.73 0.06
C ARG A 586 19.76 -9.68 0.04
N ALA A 587 19.66 -8.89 -1.03
CA ALA A 587 18.59 -7.92 -1.21
C ALA A 587 17.17 -8.55 -1.20
N VAL A 588 17.05 -9.87 -1.42
CA VAL A 588 15.79 -10.63 -1.36
C VAL A 588 15.09 -10.53 0.00
N ASP A 589 15.83 -10.66 1.09
CA ASP A 589 15.24 -10.63 2.44
C ASP A 589 14.72 -9.22 2.76
N TYR A 590 15.44 -8.19 2.33
CA TYR A 590 15.02 -6.80 2.43
C TYR A 590 13.81 -6.50 1.54
N MET A 591 13.72 -7.11 0.36
CA MET A 591 12.57 -6.97 -0.53
C MET A 591 11.30 -7.54 0.11
N ALA A 592 11.35 -8.79 0.59
CA ALA A 592 10.21 -9.47 1.19
C ALA A 592 9.77 -8.78 2.49
N GLY A 593 10.71 -8.48 3.39
CA GLY A 593 10.42 -7.77 4.64
C GLY A 593 9.91 -6.35 4.41
N GLY A 594 10.54 -5.62 3.48
CA GLY A 594 10.12 -4.28 3.08
C GLY A 594 8.70 -4.25 2.51
N GLN A 595 8.33 -5.26 1.71
CA GLN A 595 6.98 -5.37 1.16
C GLN A 595 5.92 -5.60 2.24
N VAL A 596 6.19 -6.49 3.20
CA VAL A 596 5.29 -6.72 4.34
C VAL A 596 5.10 -5.43 5.14
N TYR A 597 6.18 -4.70 5.39
CA TYR A 597 6.12 -3.41 6.08
C TYR A 597 5.29 -2.38 5.31
N SER A 598 5.54 -2.19 4.01
CA SER A 598 4.76 -1.25 3.17
C SER A 598 3.27 -1.59 3.13
N LEU A 599 2.91 -2.88 3.04
CA LEU A 599 1.51 -3.32 3.06
C LEU A 599 0.85 -3.06 4.42
N LEU A 600 1.51 -3.42 5.52
CA LEU A 600 0.98 -3.17 6.86
C LEU A 600 0.81 -1.67 7.14
N LEU A 601 1.78 -0.86 6.74
CA LEU A 601 1.71 0.60 6.83
C LEU A 601 0.52 1.14 6.02
N MET A 602 0.31 0.66 4.80
CA MET A 602 -0.82 1.08 3.98
C MET A 602 -2.17 0.66 4.60
N LEU A 603 -2.30 -0.58 5.09
CA LEU A 603 -3.50 -1.04 5.78
C LEU A 603 -3.81 -0.20 7.03
N LEU A 604 -2.78 0.17 7.80
CA LEU A 604 -2.92 1.08 8.94
C LEU A 604 -3.38 2.48 8.50
N VAL A 605 -2.79 3.03 7.44
CA VAL A 605 -3.18 4.33 6.86
C VAL A 605 -4.65 4.30 6.43
N ILE A 606 -5.08 3.27 5.71
CA ILE A 606 -6.47 3.08 5.28
C ILE A 606 -7.40 3.00 6.49
N LEU A 607 -7.04 2.20 7.49
CA LEU A 607 -7.78 2.06 8.73
C LEU A 607 -7.98 3.42 9.40
N VAL A 608 -6.92 4.20 9.56
CA VAL A 608 -6.94 5.51 10.21
C VAL A 608 -7.78 6.50 9.40
N ILE A 609 -7.51 6.67 8.10
CA ILE A 609 -8.20 7.64 7.25
C ILE A 609 -9.70 7.36 7.21
N LEU A 610 -10.11 6.11 6.94
CA LEU A 610 -11.52 5.77 6.82
C LEU A 610 -12.23 5.74 8.18
N SER A 611 -11.55 5.34 9.25
CA SER A 611 -12.12 5.41 10.60
C SER A 611 -12.35 6.84 11.04
N LEU A 612 -11.40 7.75 10.78
CA LEU A 612 -11.55 9.18 11.06
C LEU A 612 -12.62 9.80 10.17
N PHE A 613 -12.64 9.46 8.88
CA PHE A 613 -13.59 10.03 7.93
C PHE A 613 -15.04 9.65 8.26
N PHE A 614 -15.30 8.39 8.62
CA PHE A 614 -16.64 7.93 9.02
C PHE A 614 -16.87 7.94 10.53
N MET A 615 -15.93 8.52 11.31
CA MET A 615 -15.98 8.62 12.78
C MET A 615 -16.32 7.30 13.50
N ARG A 616 -15.92 6.17 12.92
CA ARG A 616 -16.30 4.83 13.39
C ARG A 616 -15.27 3.77 13.00
N LEU A 617 -14.56 3.24 14.00
CA LEU A 617 -13.51 2.22 13.80
C LEU A 617 -13.99 0.97 13.03
N ARG A 618 -15.23 0.52 13.29
CA ARG A 618 -15.81 -0.63 12.56
C ARG A 618 -15.84 -0.41 11.04
N VAL A 619 -16.02 0.83 10.59
CA VAL A 619 -16.07 1.16 9.17
C VAL A 619 -14.68 1.05 8.53
N GLY A 620 -13.64 1.52 9.22
CA GLY A 620 -12.25 1.32 8.79
C GLY A 620 -11.86 -0.16 8.75
N ILE A 621 -12.25 -0.97 9.74
CA ILE A 621 -12.00 -2.42 9.74
C ILE A 621 -12.69 -3.11 8.55
N ILE A 622 -13.93 -2.75 8.23
CA ILE A 622 -14.64 -3.28 7.06
C ILE A 622 -13.88 -2.95 5.78
N ALA A 623 -13.43 -1.69 5.63
CA ALA A 623 -12.65 -1.30 4.47
C ALA A 623 -11.32 -2.06 4.37
N VAL A 624 -10.59 -2.21 5.47
CA VAL A 624 -9.36 -3.04 5.51
C VAL A 624 -9.65 -4.47 5.07
N ALA A 625 -10.73 -5.10 5.56
CA ALA A 625 -11.07 -6.47 5.18
C ALA A 625 -11.39 -6.63 3.69
N VAL A 626 -12.13 -5.66 3.10
CA VAL A 626 -12.47 -5.68 1.67
C VAL A 626 -11.23 -5.48 0.80
N ASN A 627 -10.33 -4.60 1.22
CA ASN A 627 -9.13 -4.25 0.48
C ASN A 627 -7.98 -5.25 0.69
N LEU A 628 -7.98 -6.01 1.78
CA LEU A 628 -7.04 -7.12 2.02
C LEU A 628 -7.36 -8.35 1.16
N PHE A 629 -8.64 -8.60 0.85
CA PHE A 629 -9.06 -9.74 0.03
C PHE A 629 -8.34 -9.84 -1.34
N PRO A 630 -8.29 -8.79 -2.19
CA PRO A 630 -7.56 -8.86 -3.45
C PRO A 630 -6.05 -9.09 -3.28
N VAL A 631 -5.46 -8.58 -2.18
CA VAL A 631 -4.03 -8.80 -1.86
C VAL A 631 -3.76 -10.26 -1.46
N LEU A 632 -4.66 -10.89 -0.70
CA LEU A 632 -4.56 -12.32 -0.39
C LEU A 632 -4.67 -13.18 -1.64
N VAL A 633 -5.60 -12.82 -2.55
CA VAL A 633 -5.74 -13.51 -3.84
C VAL A 633 -4.47 -13.35 -4.68
N LEU A 634 -3.85 -12.16 -4.72
CA LEU A 634 -2.59 -11.92 -5.42
C LEU A 634 -1.48 -12.88 -4.95
N PHE A 635 -1.11 -12.82 -3.67
CA PHE A 635 -0.01 -13.63 -3.15
C PHE A 635 -0.36 -15.12 -3.10
N GLY A 636 -1.64 -15.46 -2.94
CA GLY A 636 -2.13 -16.82 -3.05
C GLY A 636 -1.94 -17.38 -4.45
N ILE A 637 -2.39 -16.68 -5.50
CA ILE A 637 -2.16 -17.09 -6.90
C ILE A 637 -0.67 -17.28 -7.14
N MET A 638 0.17 -16.32 -6.73
CA MET A 638 1.62 -16.42 -6.90
C MET A 638 2.20 -17.68 -6.26
N GLY A 639 1.82 -17.98 -5.01
CA GLY A 639 2.27 -19.17 -4.30
C GLY A 639 1.74 -20.50 -4.87
N TRP A 640 0.54 -20.51 -5.44
CA TRP A 640 -0.05 -21.72 -6.04
C TRP A 640 0.47 -22.02 -7.45
N THR A 641 0.74 -20.98 -8.25
CA THR A 641 1.23 -21.15 -9.63
C THR A 641 2.75 -21.10 -9.75
N GLY A 642 3.45 -20.78 -8.66
CA GLY A 642 4.91 -20.65 -8.66
C GLY A 642 5.44 -19.34 -9.25
N PHE A 643 4.62 -18.29 -9.38
CA PHE A 643 5.15 -16.97 -9.76
C PHE A 643 6.05 -16.47 -8.63
N SER A 644 7.30 -16.20 -8.95
CA SER A 644 8.24 -15.62 -8.00
C SER A 644 7.86 -14.18 -7.66
N LEU A 645 8.08 -13.81 -6.40
CA LEU A 645 8.16 -12.42 -5.96
C LEU A 645 9.48 -11.83 -6.44
N ASP A 646 9.41 -10.93 -7.39
CA ASP A 646 10.51 -10.14 -7.94
C ASP A 646 10.25 -8.65 -7.70
N VAL A 647 11.20 -7.79 -8.09
CA VAL A 647 11.10 -6.33 -7.89
C VAL A 647 9.82 -5.75 -8.52
N GLY A 648 9.37 -6.27 -9.66
CA GLY A 648 8.15 -5.84 -10.33
C GLY A 648 6.89 -6.26 -9.57
N THR A 649 6.75 -7.55 -9.32
CA THR A 649 5.58 -8.15 -8.68
C THR A 649 5.41 -7.73 -7.22
N ALA A 650 6.50 -7.39 -6.51
CA ALA A 650 6.44 -6.84 -5.16
C ALA A 650 5.58 -5.57 -5.09
N MET A 651 5.68 -4.67 -6.07
CA MET A 651 4.93 -3.41 -6.07
C MET A 651 3.42 -3.61 -6.27
N VAL A 652 3.00 -4.70 -6.92
CA VAL A 652 1.60 -4.94 -7.30
C VAL A 652 0.69 -4.91 -6.07
N GLY A 653 1.10 -5.51 -4.95
CA GLY A 653 0.27 -5.57 -3.74
C GLY A 653 -0.06 -4.19 -3.17
N ALA A 654 0.95 -3.30 -3.11
CA ALA A 654 0.78 -1.94 -2.59
C ALA A 654 -0.08 -1.10 -3.55
N ILE A 655 0.19 -1.18 -4.85
CA ILE A 655 -0.57 -0.43 -5.86
C ILE A 655 -2.02 -0.88 -5.90
N ALA A 656 -2.25 -2.20 -5.91
CA ALA A 656 -3.57 -2.79 -5.88
C ALA A 656 -4.37 -2.35 -4.66
N LEU A 657 -3.73 -2.29 -3.49
CA LEU A 657 -4.37 -1.85 -2.26
C LEU A 657 -4.76 -0.35 -2.34
N GLY A 658 -3.94 0.48 -2.97
CA GLY A 658 -4.29 1.87 -3.30
C GLY A 658 -5.52 2.01 -4.21
N ILE A 659 -5.55 1.24 -5.30
CA ILE A 659 -6.67 1.25 -6.28
C ILE A 659 -7.94 0.65 -5.67
N ALA A 660 -7.85 -0.43 -4.89
CA ALA A 660 -9.01 -1.07 -4.27
C ALA A 660 -9.74 -0.11 -3.30
N VAL A 661 -8.97 0.67 -2.53
CA VAL A 661 -9.52 1.62 -1.56
C VAL A 661 -10.35 2.69 -2.25
N ASP A 662 -9.94 3.15 -3.44
CA ASP A 662 -10.70 4.11 -4.24
C ASP A 662 -12.13 3.61 -4.52
N HIS A 663 -12.27 2.39 -5.04
CA HIS A 663 -13.57 1.77 -5.30
C HIS A 663 -14.43 1.69 -4.04
N THR A 664 -13.84 1.26 -2.92
CA THR A 664 -14.57 1.19 -1.63
C THR A 664 -15.00 2.57 -1.13
N MET A 665 -14.15 3.59 -1.27
CA MET A 665 -14.43 4.95 -0.84
C MET A 665 -15.58 5.58 -1.63
N HIS A 666 -15.57 5.48 -2.96
CA HIS A 666 -16.67 5.95 -3.82
C HIS A 666 -18.00 5.27 -3.46
N PHE A 667 -17.99 3.95 -3.31
CA PHE A 667 -19.17 3.18 -2.91
C PHE A 667 -19.72 3.62 -1.55
N MET A 668 -18.86 3.70 -0.53
CA MET A 668 -19.25 4.05 0.83
C MET A 668 -19.78 5.48 0.93
N VAL A 669 -19.15 6.44 0.25
CA VAL A 669 -19.62 7.83 0.21
C VAL A 669 -20.98 7.94 -0.49
N ARG A 670 -21.23 7.16 -1.55
CA ARG A 670 -22.55 7.15 -2.19
C ARG A 670 -23.60 6.46 -1.35
N TYR A 671 -23.27 5.34 -0.71
CA TYR A 671 -24.13 4.65 0.25
C TYR A 671 -24.54 5.58 1.39
N GLN A 672 -23.60 6.30 1.99
CA GLN A 672 -23.89 7.30 3.01
C GLN A 672 -24.89 8.36 2.49
N ARG A 673 -24.62 8.96 1.32
CA ARG A 673 -25.50 9.98 0.73
C ARG A 673 -26.88 9.45 0.38
N ALA A 674 -26.98 8.22 -0.10
CA ALA A 674 -28.25 7.58 -0.42
C ALA A 674 -29.05 7.24 0.84
N PHE A 675 -28.36 6.86 1.92
CA PHE A 675 -28.96 6.63 3.23
C PHE A 675 -29.59 7.91 3.79
N HIS A 676 -28.91 9.06 3.68
CA HIS A 676 -29.48 10.36 4.08
C HIS A 676 -30.73 10.79 3.29
N ARG A 677 -31.02 10.16 2.14
CA ARG A 677 -32.22 10.47 1.34
C ARG A 677 -33.33 9.46 1.57
N SER A 678 -32.99 8.17 1.54
CA SER A 678 -33.96 7.08 1.55
C SER A 678 -34.32 6.59 2.95
N HIS A 679 -33.47 6.84 3.95
CA HIS A 679 -33.65 6.41 5.35
C HIS A 679 -33.78 4.87 5.53
N SER A 680 -33.65 4.09 4.46
CA SER A 680 -33.63 2.63 4.44
C SER A 680 -32.24 2.16 4.00
N MET A 681 -31.59 1.29 4.79
CA MET A 681 -30.29 0.73 4.45
C MET A 681 -30.34 -0.09 3.15
N GLU A 682 -31.43 -0.83 2.93
CA GLU A 682 -31.62 -1.62 1.72
C GLU A 682 -31.76 -0.72 0.48
N GLN A 683 -32.57 0.33 0.59
CA GLN A 683 -32.77 1.27 -0.51
C GLN A 683 -31.52 2.12 -0.77
N ALA A 684 -30.78 2.49 0.28
CA ALA A 684 -29.49 3.15 0.19
C ALA A 684 -28.46 2.27 -0.53
N LEU A 685 -28.40 0.99 -0.18
CA LEU A 685 -27.52 0.01 -0.81
C LEU A 685 -27.87 -0.19 -2.27
N ARG A 686 -29.15 -0.39 -2.59
CA ARG A 686 -29.63 -0.49 -3.99
C ARG A 686 -29.28 0.76 -4.79
N THR A 687 -29.46 1.95 -4.21
CA THR A 687 -29.12 3.22 -4.87
C THR A 687 -27.61 3.38 -5.06
N ALA A 688 -26.80 2.95 -4.09
CA ALA A 688 -25.34 2.97 -4.19
C ALA A 688 -24.86 2.02 -5.29
N VAL A 689 -25.34 0.77 -5.29
CA VAL A 689 -25.02 -0.23 -6.32
C VAL A 689 -25.40 0.27 -7.70
N LEU A 690 -26.63 0.73 -7.90
CA LEU A 690 -27.07 1.22 -9.22
C LEU A 690 -26.30 2.47 -9.67
N GLY A 691 -25.90 3.32 -8.72
CA GLY A 691 -25.13 4.53 -9.01
C GLY A 691 -23.67 4.25 -9.35
N GLU A 692 -23.04 3.29 -8.66
CA GLU A 692 -21.61 2.99 -8.79
C GLU A 692 -21.29 1.82 -9.72
N ALA A 693 -22.27 0.97 -10.08
CA ALA A 693 -22.05 -0.15 -10.98
C ALA A 693 -21.44 0.28 -12.32
N SER A 694 -21.96 1.33 -12.94
CA SER A 694 -21.41 1.78 -14.23
C SER A 694 -20.02 2.42 -14.07
N PRO A 695 -19.78 3.40 -13.17
CA PRO A 695 -18.44 3.97 -12.98
C PRO A 695 -17.39 2.94 -12.59
N ILE A 696 -17.59 2.19 -11.50
CA ILE A 696 -16.57 1.28 -10.94
C ILE A 696 -16.26 0.14 -11.92
N VAL A 697 -17.26 -0.48 -12.55
CA VAL A 697 -16.98 -1.56 -13.51
C VAL A 697 -16.25 -1.02 -14.73
N SER A 698 -16.62 0.18 -15.18
CA SER A 698 -15.98 0.79 -16.33
C SER A 698 -14.52 1.14 -16.04
N THR A 699 -14.23 1.83 -14.94
CA THR A 699 -12.86 2.16 -14.55
C THR A 699 -12.04 0.90 -14.29
N SER A 700 -12.58 -0.09 -13.58
CA SER A 700 -11.89 -1.36 -13.32
C SER A 700 -11.53 -2.10 -14.60
N LEU A 701 -12.43 -2.16 -15.59
CA LEU A 701 -12.16 -2.82 -16.86
C LEU A 701 -11.15 -2.03 -17.70
N ALA A 702 -11.27 -0.70 -17.74
CA ALA A 702 -10.32 0.17 -18.45
C ALA A 702 -8.91 0.06 -17.84
N LEU A 703 -8.82 0.10 -16.51
CA LEU A 703 -7.56 -0.10 -15.78
C LEU A 703 -6.99 -1.50 -16.03
N ALA A 704 -7.81 -2.55 -15.92
CA ALA A 704 -7.37 -3.92 -16.16
C ALA A 704 -6.84 -4.11 -17.60
N LEU A 705 -7.53 -3.56 -18.61
CA LEU A 705 -7.05 -3.58 -20.00
C LEU A 705 -5.78 -2.74 -20.16
N GLY A 706 -5.69 -1.58 -19.51
CA GLY A 706 -4.50 -0.74 -19.51
C GLY A 706 -3.28 -1.47 -18.93
N PHE A 707 -3.42 -2.11 -17.77
CA PHE A 707 -2.34 -2.92 -17.19
C PHE A 707 -2.03 -4.16 -18.03
N ALA A 708 -3.04 -4.76 -18.67
CA ALA A 708 -2.84 -5.91 -19.55
C ALA A 708 -1.94 -5.59 -20.76
N VAL A 709 -1.87 -4.33 -21.20
CA VAL A 709 -0.92 -3.88 -22.24
C VAL A 709 0.53 -4.14 -21.84
N LEU A 710 0.86 -4.00 -20.55
CA LEU A 710 2.22 -4.23 -20.06
C LEU A 710 2.65 -5.70 -20.20
N THR A 711 1.70 -6.64 -20.30
CA THR A 711 1.98 -8.08 -20.53
C THR A 711 2.77 -8.34 -21.81
N VAL A 712 2.68 -7.44 -22.79
CA VAL A 712 3.40 -7.58 -24.07
C VAL A 712 4.90 -7.29 -23.94
N SER A 713 5.32 -6.62 -22.85
CA SER A 713 6.72 -6.23 -22.59
C SER A 713 7.71 -7.37 -22.77
N GLY A 714 8.84 -7.05 -23.40
CA GLY A 714 9.98 -7.96 -23.52
C GLY A 714 10.62 -8.32 -22.17
N LEU A 715 10.35 -7.53 -21.12
CA LEU A 715 10.88 -7.69 -19.77
C LEU A 715 9.87 -8.46 -18.89
N PRO A 716 10.18 -9.70 -18.45
CA PRO A 716 9.30 -10.51 -17.62
C PRO A 716 8.79 -9.81 -16.34
N PRO A 717 9.59 -9.03 -15.58
CA PRO A 717 9.07 -8.31 -14.41
C PRO A 717 7.96 -7.31 -14.76
N VAL A 718 8.08 -6.61 -15.90
CA VAL A 718 7.07 -5.64 -16.38
C VAL A 718 5.83 -6.36 -16.87
N ALA A 719 6.00 -7.46 -17.61
CA ALA A 719 4.88 -8.28 -18.08
C ALA A 719 4.10 -8.93 -16.93
N ARG A 720 4.80 -9.50 -15.94
CA ARG A 720 4.21 -10.06 -14.71
C ARG A 720 3.48 -9.00 -13.90
N PHE A 721 4.09 -7.81 -13.76
CA PHE A 721 3.46 -6.66 -13.13
C PHE A 721 2.13 -6.30 -13.81
N GLY A 722 2.09 -6.28 -15.15
CA GLY A 722 0.89 -6.02 -15.94
C GLY A 722 -0.25 -7.01 -15.69
N VAL A 723 0.02 -8.30 -15.89
CA VAL A 723 -1.00 -9.35 -15.73
C VAL A 723 -1.51 -9.45 -14.30
N LEU A 724 -0.61 -9.40 -13.29
CA LEU A 724 -1.01 -9.47 -11.89
C LEU A 724 -1.81 -8.23 -11.48
N SER A 725 -1.40 -7.03 -11.90
CA SER A 725 -2.17 -5.81 -11.63
C SER A 725 -3.57 -5.87 -12.23
N ALA A 726 -3.69 -6.34 -13.49
CA ALA A 726 -4.98 -6.50 -14.15
C ALA A 726 -5.92 -7.48 -13.40
N VAL A 727 -5.40 -8.65 -13.01
CA VAL A 727 -6.16 -9.65 -12.23
C VAL A 727 -6.62 -9.05 -10.91
N VAL A 728 -5.73 -8.40 -10.16
CA VAL A 728 -6.04 -7.89 -8.83
C VAL A 728 -7.05 -6.76 -8.88
N ILE A 729 -7.01 -5.90 -9.89
CA ILE A 729 -8.02 -4.84 -10.09
C ILE A 729 -9.42 -5.45 -10.33
N LEU A 730 -9.50 -6.51 -11.13
CA LEU A 730 -10.78 -7.23 -11.33
C LEU A 730 -11.27 -7.90 -10.04
N VAL A 731 -10.37 -8.50 -9.26
CA VAL A 731 -10.71 -9.09 -7.96
C VAL A 731 -11.17 -8.00 -6.97
N ALA A 732 -10.54 -6.84 -6.97
CA ALA A 732 -10.92 -5.69 -6.14
C ALA A 732 -12.32 -5.15 -6.52
N MET A 733 -12.64 -5.12 -7.81
CA MET A 733 -13.99 -4.78 -8.30
C MET A 733 -15.03 -5.76 -7.77
N VAL A 734 -14.76 -7.07 -7.84
CA VAL A 734 -15.66 -8.10 -7.29
C VAL A 734 -15.79 -7.93 -5.77
N GLY A 735 -14.68 -7.74 -5.06
CA GLY A 735 -14.67 -7.45 -3.62
C GLY A 735 -15.56 -6.25 -3.26
N THR A 736 -15.55 -5.20 -4.09
CA THR A 736 -16.37 -3.99 -3.88
C THR A 736 -17.88 -4.26 -4.03
N PHE A 737 -18.32 -5.11 -4.97
CA PHE A 737 -19.76 -5.38 -5.18
C PHE A 737 -20.30 -6.59 -4.43
N VAL A 738 -19.41 -7.43 -3.90
CA VAL A 738 -19.77 -8.68 -3.20
C VAL A 738 -19.47 -8.55 -1.71
N LEU A 739 -18.20 -8.38 -1.33
CA LEU A 739 -17.76 -8.43 0.06
C LEU A 739 -18.17 -7.17 0.84
N LEU A 740 -18.03 -5.99 0.23
CA LEU A 740 -18.37 -4.73 0.90
C LEU A 740 -19.87 -4.64 1.29
N PRO A 741 -20.85 -4.93 0.41
CA PRO A 741 -22.26 -4.98 0.79
C PRO A 741 -22.58 -5.98 1.91
N LEU A 742 -21.95 -7.16 1.90
CA LEU A 742 -22.14 -8.19 2.94
C LEU A 742 -21.71 -7.69 4.31
N LEU A 743 -20.60 -6.94 4.37
CA LEU A 743 -20.02 -6.43 5.61
C LEU A 743 -20.66 -5.12 6.08
N LEU A 744 -21.18 -4.28 5.16
CA LEU A 744 -21.82 -3.02 5.48
C LEU A 744 -23.24 -3.18 6.07
N GLN A 745 -23.89 -4.34 5.94
CA GLN A 745 -25.24 -4.56 6.49
C GLN A 745 -25.32 -4.24 7.99
N GLY A 746 -26.21 -3.33 8.36
CA GLY A 746 -26.40 -2.90 9.75
C GLY A 746 -25.42 -1.83 10.23
N THR A 747 -24.54 -1.34 9.36
CA THR A 747 -23.66 -0.20 9.65
C THR A 747 -24.21 1.09 9.05
N ARG A 748 -24.46 2.07 9.92
CA ARG A 748 -24.70 3.46 9.53
C ARG A 748 -23.36 4.16 9.35
N LEU A 749 -23.18 4.77 8.19
CA LEU A 749 -22.04 5.64 7.87
C LEU A 749 -22.43 7.07 8.21
N VAL A 750 -21.65 7.75 9.05
CA VAL A 750 -21.82 9.17 9.37
C VAL A 750 -20.48 9.86 9.09
N GLY A 751 -20.49 10.83 8.19
CA GLY A 751 -19.26 11.50 7.76
C GLY A 751 -18.84 12.58 8.74
N ALA A 752 -17.55 12.60 9.10
CA ALA A 752 -16.91 13.64 9.91
C ALA A 752 -17.19 15.06 9.39
N TRP A 753 -17.20 15.22 8.07
CA TRP A 753 -17.41 16.51 7.43
C TRP A 753 -18.85 17.03 7.58
N GLU A 754 -19.84 16.15 7.68
CA GLU A 754 -21.22 16.58 7.91
C GLU A 754 -21.37 17.14 9.33
N LEU A 755 -20.83 16.44 10.32
CA LEU A 755 -20.75 16.92 11.72
C LEU A 755 -20.03 18.28 11.84
N LEU A 756 -18.92 18.46 11.12
CA LEU A 756 -18.13 19.69 11.16
C LEU A 756 -18.78 20.85 10.38
N SER A 757 -19.45 20.56 9.26
CA SER A 757 -20.07 21.56 8.39
C SER A 757 -21.49 21.96 8.81
N MET A 758 -22.08 21.29 9.81
CA MET A 758 -23.34 21.70 10.43
C MET A 758 -23.18 23.08 11.07
N LYS A 759 -23.72 24.09 10.38
CA LYS A 759 -23.90 25.44 10.92
C LYS A 759 -25.02 25.42 11.96
N LEU A 760 -24.67 25.09 13.19
CA LEU A 760 -25.56 25.28 14.33
C LEU A 760 -25.55 26.76 14.73
N ARG A 761 -26.71 27.42 14.62
CA ARG A 761 -26.90 28.76 15.19
C ARG A 761 -26.79 28.67 16.71
N ARG A 762 -26.29 29.74 17.36
CA ARG A 762 -26.25 29.82 18.83
C ARG A 762 -27.64 29.60 19.45
N GLU A 763 -28.68 30.12 18.79
CA GLU A 763 -30.08 29.94 19.19
C GLU A 763 -30.50 28.48 19.33
N VAL A 764 -30.03 27.58 18.45
CA VAL A 764 -30.40 26.15 18.51
C VAL A 764 -29.70 25.42 19.65
N ILE A 765 -28.47 25.83 19.98
CA ILE A 765 -27.71 25.21 21.08
C ILE A 765 -28.20 25.74 22.43
N GLY A 766 -28.48 27.05 22.51
CA GLY A 766 -28.88 27.71 23.76
C GLY A 766 -30.36 27.58 24.09
N ASN A 767 -31.24 27.50 23.09
CA ASN A 767 -32.70 27.57 23.31
C ASN A 767 -33.43 26.25 23.04
N CYS A 768 -32.72 25.19 22.64
CA CYS A 768 -33.37 23.88 22.42
C CYS A 768 -33.45 23.10 23.73
N PRO A 769 -34.66 22.83 24.26
CA PRO A 769 -34.82 22.10 25.52
C PRO A 769 -34.20 20.70 25.49
N LEU A 770 -34.14 20.07 24.31
CA LEU A 770 -33.57 18.73 24.15
C LEU A 770 -32.05 18.72 24.37
N PHE A 771 -31.38 19.86 24.14
CA PHE A 771 -29.93 19.99 24.19
C PHE A 771 -29.44 20.75 25.42
N ASP A 772 -30.31 21.02 26.38
CA ASP A 772 -29.96 21.71 27.62
C ASP A 772 -28.83 20.96 28.36
N GLY A 773 -27.88 21.71 28.91
CA GLY A 773 -26.67 21.16 29.56
C GLY A 773 -25.64 20.47 28.63
N LEU A 774 -25.90 20.32 27.33
CA LEU A 774 -24.95 19.72 26.39
C LEU A 774 -24.03 20.78 25.76
N ARG A 775 -22.72 20.48 25.71
CA ARG A 775 -21.73 21.29 24.98
C ARG A 775 -21.99 21.21 23.47
N SER A 776 -21.59 22.26 22.73
CA SER A 776 -21.78 22.35 21.27
C SER A 776 -21.32 21.13 20.47
N TRP A 777 -20.23 20.47 20.88
CA TRP A 777 -19.75 19.25 20.21
C TRP A 777 -20.60 18.01 20.57
N GLN A 778 -21.17 17.95 21.78
CA GLN A 778 -22.09 16.89 22.20
C GLN A 778 -23.40 17.01 21.43
N VAL A 779 -23.93 18.24 21.27
CA VAL A 779 -25.11 18.52 20.45
C VAL A 779 -24.90 18.10 19.00
N ARG A 780 -23.75 18.46 18.40
CA ARG A 780 -23.39 17.98 17.04
C ARG A 780 -23.39 16.46 16.96
N ARG A 781 -22.88 15.78 17.98
CA ARG A 781 -22.80 14.32 18.02
C ARG A 781 -24.16 13.65 18.16
N VAL A 782 -25.08 14.24 18.91
CA VAL A 782 -26.48 13.82 18.97
C VAL A 782 -27.16 14.02 17.62
N LEU A 783 -27.05 15.24 17.07
CA LEU A 783 -27.66 15.60 15.80
C LEU A 783 -27.08 14.85 14.60
N GLY A 784 -25.81 14.44 14.65
CA GLY A 784 -25.20 13.62 13.61
C GLY A 784 -25.51 12.14 13.71
N ASN A 785 -26.08 11.67 14.84
CA ASN A 785 -26.73 10.35 14.89
C ASN A 785 -28.17 10.41 14.37
N GLY A 786 -28.84 11.57 14.50
CA GLY A 786 -30.15 11.84 13.87
C GLY A 786 -30.04 12.13 12.37
N TRP A 787 -31.18 12.23 11.68
CA TRP A 787 -31.24 12.58 10.26
C TRP A 787 -31.55 14.04 10.01
N LEU A 788 -30.92 14.62 9.00
CA LEU A 788 -31.12 16.01 8.59
C LEU A 788 -31.97 16.11 7.32
N LYS A 789 -33.12 16.76 7.43
CA LYS A 789 -34.00 17.08 6.31
C LYS A 789 -33.87 18.57 5.96
N ARG A 790 -33.76 18.87 4.66
CA ARG A 790 -33.87 20.25 4.15
C ARG A 790 -35.14 20.39 3.35
N CYS A 791 -35.94 21.38 3.69
CA CYS A 791 -37.19 21.70 2.99
C CYS A 791 -37.08 23.09 2.37
N GLU A 792 -37.53 23.21 1.12
CA GLU A 792 -37.73 24.52 0.50
C GLU A 792 -39.00 25.18 1.07
N ALA A 793 -39.15 26.50 0.89
CA ALA A 793 -40.34 27.22 1.33
C ALA A 793 -41.62 26.64 0.68
N ASP A 794 -42.73 26.76 1.40
CA ASP A 794 -44.08 26.32 1.03
C ASP A 794 -44.23 24.81 0.79
N ARG A 795 -43.29 24.01 1.30
CA ARG A 795 -43.34 22.54 1.26
C ARG A 795 -43.62 21.98 2.65
N PHE A 796 -44.38 20.88 2.69
CA PHE A 796 -44.59 20.10 3.90
C PHE A 796 -43.26 19.53 4.40
N ILE A 797 -42.91 19.87 5.63
CA ILE A 797 -41.86 19.21 6.41
C ILE A 797 -42.39 17.86 6.88
N ALA A 798 -43.63 17.82 7.35
CA ALA A 798 -44.33 16.66 7.84
C ALA A 798 -45.84 16.82 7.57
N ARG A 799 -46.56 15.73 7.30
CA ARG A 799 -48.03 15.78 7.14
C ARG A 799 -48.73 15.14 8.33
N GLU A 800 -49.89 15.68 8.66
CA GLU A 800 -50.85 15.05 9.55
C GLU A 800 -51.19 13.64 9.06
N GLU A 801 -51.43 12.72 9.99
CA GLU A 801 -51.64 11.28 9.76
C GLU A 801 -50.44 10.45 9.26
N GLU A 802 -49.29 11.04 8.95
CA GLU A 802 -48.04 10.26 8.71
C GLU A 802 -47.49 9.72 10.04
N SER A 803 -46.89 8.52 10.02
CA SER A 803 -46.16 8.00 11.18
C SER A 803 -44.90 8.84 11.44
N ALA A 804 -44.71 9.31 12.67
CA ALA A 804 -43.49 9.97 13.08
C ALA A 804 -42.49 8.94 13.64
N GLU A 805 -41.28 8.89 13.08
CA GLU A 805 -40.22 7.92 13.45
C GLU A 805 -39.28 8.42 14.55
N GLY A 806 -39.49 9.64 15.07
CA GLY A 806 -38.64 10.25 16.07
C GLY A 806 -38.98 11.70 16.37
N ILE A 807 -38.22 12.29 17.29
CA ILE A 807 -38.37 13.69 17.72
C ILE A 807 -37.62 14.63 16.78
N SER A 808 -38.28 15.68 16.29
CA SER A 808 -37.71 16.61 15.31
C SER A 808 -37.36 17.95 15.95
N VAL A 809 -36.22 18.53 15.57
CA VAL A 809 -35.74 19.85 16.00
C VAL A 809 -35.56 20.72 14.76
N LEU A 810 -36.14 21.92 14.77
CA LEU A 810 -35.93 22.89 13.70
C LEU A 810 -34.56 23.56 13.91
N LEU A 811 -33.62 23.34 12.99
CA LEU A 811 -32.25 23.89 13.09
C LEU A 811 -32.09 25.26 12.40
N ASP A 812 -32.87 25.53 11.35
CA ASP A 812 -32.81 26.79 10.61
C ASP A 812 -34.14 27.03 9.87
N GLY A 813 -34.47 28.29 9.63
CA GLY A 813 -35.74 28.71 9.00
C GLY A 813 -36.90 28.87 9.98
N ARG A 814 -38.11 29.01 9.43
CA ARG A 814 -39.39 29.12 10.15
C ARG A 814 -40.42 28.21 9.50
N ALA A 815 -41.22 27.54 10.33
CA ALA A 815 -42.28 26.64 9.88
C ALA A 815 -43.59 26.95 10.60
N GLU A 816 -44.73 26.56 10.03
CA GLU A 816 -46.03 26.67 10.67
C GLU A 816 -46.60 25.28 10.95
N LEU A 817 -47.21 25.14 12.12
CA LEU A 817 -47.99 23.98 12.53
C LEU A 817 -49.46 24.24 12.18
N TRP A 818 -50.02 23.34 11.38
CA TRP A 818 -51.40 23.36 10.93
C TRP A 818 -52.11 22.11 11.43
N GLN A 819 -53.28 22.26 12.03
CA GLN A 819 -54.08 21.15 12.51
C GLN A 819 -55.46 21.20 11.88
N ARG A 820 -56.00 20.04 11.54
CA ARG A 820 -57.33 19.93 10.96
C ARG A 820 -58.36 19.74 12.07
N SER A 821 -59.36 20.61 12.10
CA SER A 821 -60.49 20.49 13.02
C SER A 821 -61.50 19.45 12.51
N SER A 822 -62.38 18.98 13.39
CA SER A 822 -63.40 17.96 13.11
C SER A 822 -64.40 18.37 12.01
N ASP A 823 -64.50 19.66 11.70
CA ASP A 823 -65.29 20.24 10.60
C ASP A 823 -64.56 20.29 9.25
N ARG A 824 -63.38 19.67 9.14
CA ARG A 824 -62.45 19.69 7.99
C ARG A 824 -61.78 21.05 7.71
N SER A 825 -61.98 22.07 8.53
CA SER A 825 -61.24 23.34 8.45
C SER A 825 -59.82 23.18 8.99
N SER A 826 -58.84 23.79 8.33
CA SER A 826 -57.43 23.80 8.78
C SER A 826 -57.14 25.12 9.46
N HIS A 827 -56.71 25.09 10.72
CA HIS A 827 -56.30 26.28 11.45
C HIS A 827 -54.83 26.21 11.83
N ARG A 828 -54.19 27.38 11.88
CA ARG A 828 -52.79 27.52 12.27
C ARG A 828 -52.69 27.44 13.79
N VAL A 829 -51.96 26.45 14.29
CA VAL A 829 -51.74 26.21 15.73
C VAL A 829 -50.63 27.11 16.26
N SER A 830 -49.47 27.11 15.59
CA SER A 830 -48.31 27.88 16.03
C SER A 830 -47.26 28.06 14.91
N THR A 831 -46.26 28.90 15.16
CA THR A 831 -45.12 29.11 14.27
C THR A 831 -43.84 28.63 14.97
N LEU A 832 -43.14 27.69 14.34
CA LEU A 832 -41.90 27.11 14.83
C LEU A 832 -40.68 27.99 14.50
N LYS A 833 -39.82 28.19 15.50
CA LYS A 833 -38.53 28.91 15.41
C LYS A 833 -37.34 27.95 15.54
N PRO A 834 -36.12 28.35 15.09
CA PRO A 834 -34.92 27.53 15.30
C PRO A 834 -34.68 27.22 16.78
N GLY A 835 -34.45 25.94 17.08
CA GLY A 835 -34.29 25.40 18.44
C GLY A 835 -35.54 24.70 18.97
N GLU A 836 -36.72 24.95 18.40
CA GLU A 836 -37.96 24.33 18.86
C GLU A 836 -38.10 22.88 18.37
N VAL A 837 -38.77 22.09 19.21
CA VAL A 837 -38.92 20.64 19.07
C VAL A 837 -40.36 20.30 18.72
N PHE A 838 -40.57 19.40 17.78
CA PHE A 838 -41.88 18.93 17.32
C PHE A 838 -41.84 17.42 17.01
N ASP A 839 -42.98 16.82 16.66
CA ASP A 839 -43.13 15.37 16.43
C ASP A 839 -42.82 14.50 17.67
N LEU A 840 -42.92 15.04 18.89
CA LEU A 840 -42.72 14.30 20.15
C LEU A 840 -43.61 13.05 20.27
N SER A 841 -44.82 13.10 19.73
CA SER A 841 -45.77 11.98 19.70
C SER A 841 -45.22 10.74 18.98
N GLY A 842 -44.34 10.93 17.99
CA GLY A 842 -43.63 9.85 17.30
C GLY A 842 -42.65 9.08 18.19
N LEU A 843 -42.14 9.72 19.24
CA LEU A 843 -41.22 9.09 20.19
C LEU A 843 -41.96 8.43 21.38
N LEU A 844 -43.16 8.89 21.71
CA LEU A 844 -43.91 8.50 22.91
C LEU A 844 -45.03 7.47 22.69
N SER A 845 -45.52 7.29 21.46
CA SER A 845 -46.74 6.47 21.28
C SER A 845 -46.85 5.73 19.95
N GLY A 846 -45.90 5.89 19.02
CA GLY A 846 -46.03 5.34 17.65
C GLY A 846 -47.27 5.83 16.89
N ARG A 847 -48.00 6.82 17.45
CA ARG A 847 -49.21 7.38 16.85
C ARG A 847 -48.85 8.22 15.63
N LYS A 848 -49.81 8.30 14.71
CA LYS A 848 -49.73 9.18 13.55
C LYS A 848 -49.68 10.66 13.98
N ARG A 849 -49.04 11.50 13.19
CA ARG A 849 -48.90 12.94 13.46
C ARG A 849 -50.26 13.61 13.61
N SER A 850 -50.39 14.43 14.64
CA SER A 850 -51.59 15.21 14.98
C SER A 850 -51.68 16.54 14.23
N SER A 851 -50.65 16.91 13.47
CA SER A 851 -50.56 18.21 12.79
C SER A 851 -49.61 18.14 11.60
N SER A 852 -49.91 18.92 10.57
CA SER A 852 -49.02 19.15 9.44
C SER A 852 -48.03 20.27 9.76
N VAL A 853 -46.77 20.11 9.35
CA VAL A 853 -45.73 21.12 9.50
C VAL A 853 -45.34 21.62 8.11
N VAL A 854 -45.52 22.91 7.85
CA VAL A 854 -45.24 23.55 6.55
C VAL A 854 -44.08 24.53 6.69
N ALA A 855 -43.08 24.44 5.83
CA ALA A 855 -41.95 25.36 5.84
C ALA A 855 -42.38 26.74 5.29
N MET A 856 -42.24 27.83 6.05
CA MET A 856 -42.47 29.19 5.53
C MET A 856 -41.26 29.73 4.77
N THR A 857 -40.08 29.32 5.21
CA THR A 857 -38.80 29.67 4.60
C THR A 857 -38.03 28.38 4.34
N ARG A 858 -36.85 28.48 3.73
CA ARG A 858 -36.00 27.31 3.59
C ARG A 858 -35.61 26.78 4.98
N CYS A 859 -36.13 25.62 5.33
CA CYS A 859 -35.95 25.03 6.65
C CYS A 859 -34.90 23.92 6.64
N GLN A 860 -34.17 23.79 7.74
CA GLN A 860 -33.35 22.63 8.04
C GLN A 860 -33.84 22.01 9.35
N VAL A 861 -34.19 20.73 9.33
CA VAL A 861 -34.74 19.98 10.45
C VAL A 861 -33.81 18.81 10.74
N ALA A 862 -33.59 18.51 12.02
CA ALA A 862 -32.95 17.27 12.43
C ALA A 862 -33.90 16.43 13.25
N THR A 863 -34.03 15.15 12.95
CA THR A 863 -34.91 14.23 13.67
C THR A 863 -34.08 13.11 14.27
N ILE A 864 -34.41 12.73 15.50
CA ILE A 864 -33.69 11.75 16.30
C ILE A 864 -34.68 10.64 16.67
N SER A 865 -34.44 9.42 16.22
CA SER A 865 -35.24 8.25 16.59
C SER A 865 -34.81 7.63 17.92
N TRP A 866 -35.65 6.79 18.50
CA TRP A 866 -35.28 5.94 19.63
C TRP A 866 -34.06 5.06 19.36
N SER A 867 -33.89 4.59 18.12
CA SER A 867 -32.71 3.82 17.72
C SER A 867 -31.42 4.64 17.79
N ASP A 868 -31.51 5.95 17.51
CA ASP A 868 -30.39 6.90 17.58
C ASP A 868 -30.04 7.20 19.03
N VAL A 869 -31.05 7.45 19.87
CA VAL A 869 -30.86 7.65 21.31
C VAL A 869 -30.22 6.42 21.96
N ASN A 870 -30.69 5.21 21.65
CA ASN A 870 -30.09 3.97 22.13
C ASN A 870 -28.65 3.77 21.62
N THR A 871 -28.37 4.18 20.39
CA THR A 871 -27.01 4.14 19.84
C THR A 871 -26.09 5.10 20.61
N ILE A 872 -26.56 6.32 20.89
CA ILE A 872 -25.84 7.29 21.72
C ILE A 872 -25.65 6.73 23.13
N ALA A 873 -26.64 6.05 23.72
CA ALA A 873 -26.53 5.45 25.04
C ALA A 873 -25.44 4.38 25.13
N ARG A 874 -25.27 3.56 24.09
CA ARG A 874 -24.22 2.53 24.06
C ARG A 874 -22.80 3.10 23.95
N TYR A 875 -22.61 4.16 23.18
CA TYR A 875 -21.27 4.70 22.88
C TYR A 875 -20.91 5.95 23.71
N HIS A 876 -21.90 6.68 24.20
CA HIS A 876 -21.78 7.93 24.94
C HIS A 876 -22.78 8.01 26.10
N PRO A 877 -22.60 7.21 27.17
CA PRO A 877 -23.57 7.11 28.27
C PRO A 877 -23.89 8.47 28.91
N ARG A 878 -22.88 9.33 29.07
CA ARG A 878 -23.04 10.67 29.65
C ARG A 878 -23.90 11.61 28.78
N ILE A 879 -23.76 11.52 27.45
CA ILE A 879 -24.56 12.33 26.53
C ILE A 879 -26.01 11.84 26.54
N ALA A 880 -26.20 10.52 26.51
CA ALA A 880 -27.53 9.92 26.57
C ALA A 880 -28.26 10.21 27.88
N PHE A 881 -27.55 10.23 29.02
CA PHE A 881 -28.13 10.61 30.30
C PHE A 881 -28.78 12.00 30.25
N HIS A 882 -28.04 13.02 29.82
CA HIS A 882 -28.60 14.37 29.65
C HIS A 882 -29.73 14.39 28.62
N LEU A 883 -29.59 13.66 27.52
CA LEU A 883 -30.65 13.57 26.52
C LEU A 883 -31.94 12.98 27.11
N TYR A 884 -31.85 11.90 27.89
CA TYR A 884 -32.98 11.29 28.58
C TYR A 884 -33.58 12.21 29.63
N GLN A 885 -32.75 12.88 30.43
CA GLN A 885 -33.21 13.84 31.44
C GLN A 885 -34.00 14.99 30.79
N ASN A 886 -33.45 15.56 29.72
CA ASN A 886 -34.10 16.62 28.96
C ASN A 886 -35.40 16.13 28.31
N LEU A 887 -35.39 14.94 27.73
CA LEU A 887 -36.55 14.36 27.09
C LEU A 887 -37.67 14.07 28.10
N SER A 888 -37.35 13.49 29.26
CA SER A 888 -38.30 13.30 30.36
C SER A 888 -38.89 14.63 30.84
N ARG A 889 -38.09 15.70 30.91
CA ARG A 889 -38.56 17.03 31.30
C ARG A 889 -39.51 17.63 30.26
N ILE A 890 -39.20 17.50 28.97
CA ILE A 890 -40.06 17.97 27.87
C ILE A 890 -41.40 17.22 27.90
N VAL A 891 -41.36 15.89 28.05
CA VAL A 891 -42.55 15.04 28.11
C VAL A 891 -43.41 15.39 29.32
N PHE A 892 -42.79 15.58 30.48
CA PHE A 892 -43.48 16.00 31.70
C PHE A 892 -44.20 17.34 31.51
N LEU A 893 -43.53 18.34 30.94
CA LEU A 893 -44.12 19.66 30.67
C LEU A 893 -45.28 19.60 29.66
N LEU A 894 -45.17 18.77 28.62
CA LEU A 894 -46.25 18.56 27.66
C LEU A 894 -47.47 17.89 28.30
N LEU A 895 -47.25 16.91 29.18
CA LEU A 895 -48.32 16.25 29.92
C LEU A 895 -48.97 17.21 30.94
N SER A 896 -48.21 18.09 31.58
CA SER A 896 -48.77 19.10 32.49
C SER A 896 -49.55 20.21 31.78
N ASP A 897 -49.13 20.63 30.59
CA ASP A 897 -49.87 21.64 29.79
C ASP A 897 -51.15 21.05 29.15
N SER A 898 -51.27 19.72 29.07
CA SER A 898 -52.40 19.01 28.44
C SER A 898 -53.64 18.83 29.33
N GLU A 899 -53.71 19.53 30.48
CA GLU A 899 -54.78 19.42 31.49
C GLU A 899 -56.22 19.65 30.97
N GLN A 900 -56.44 20.05 29.72
CA GLN A 900 -57.76 20.39 29.21
C GLN A 900 -58.48 19.35 28.32
N ALA A 901 -57.90 18.19 27.94
CA ALA A 901 -58.59 17.39 26.91
C ALA A 901 -58.44 15.84 26.84
N PHE A 902 -57.76 15.13 27.75
CA PHE A 902 -57.64 13.66 27.60
C PHE A 902 -57.89 12.83 28.86
N ASP A 903 -58.51 11.66 28.62
CA ASP A 903 -58.66 10.51 29.54
C ASP A 903 -57.31 10.09 30.16
N PRO A 904 -57.31 9.41 31.32
CA PRO A 904 -56.08 9.06 32.03
C PRO A 904 -55.11 8.24 31.17
N VAL A 905 -53.93 8.80 30.89
CA VAL A 905 -52.87 8.16 30.09
C VAL A 905 -51.82 7.53 31.00
N ARG A 906 -51.52 6.26 30.76
CA ARG A 906 -50.33 5.56 31.26
C ARG A 906 -49.29 5.53 30.14
N ASP A 907 -48.10 6.03 30.41
CA ASP A 907 -46.96 5.89 29.51
C ASP A 907 -46.38 4.47 29.66
N GLU A 908 -46.40 3.67 28.58
CA GLU A 908 -45.98 2.27 28.61
C GLU A 908 -44.45 2.10 28.72
N VAL A 909 -43.67 3.15 28.42
CA VAL A 909 -42.20 3.10 28.34
C VAL A 909 -41.54 3.53 29.64
N THR A 910 -42.04 4.59 30.27
CA THR A 910 -41.57 5.17 31.53
C THR A 910 -42.39 4.70 32.73
N GLY A 911 -43.61 4.18 32.49
CA GLY A 911 -44.58 3.84 33.53
C GLY A 911 -45.23 5.05 34.19
N ALA A 912 -44.99 6.27 33.69
CA ALA A 912 -45.52 7.50 34.25
C ALA A 912 -47.04 7.64 33.99
N TYR A 913 -47.75 8.18 34.96
CA TYR A 913 -49.20 8.41 34.89
C TYR A 913 -49.50 9.91 34.91
N SER A 914 -50.56 10.33 34.22
CA SER A 914 -51.03 11.73 34.28
C SER A 914 -51.47 12.12 35.70
N ALA A 915 -51.45 13.43 36.01
CA ALA A 915 -51.95 13.96 37.28
C ALA A 915 -53.43 13.58 37.53
N THR A 916 -54.24 13.53 36.47
CA THR A 916 -55.63 13.04 36.49
C THR A 916 -55.74 11.57 36.88
N TYR A 917 -54.87 10.69 36.36
CA TYR A 917 -54.83 9.29 36.79
C TYR A 917 -54.34 9.17 38.24
N LEU A 918 -53.31 9.92 38.64
CA LEU A 918 -52.86 9.94 40.03
C LEU A 918 -54.00 10.34 40.96
N GLY A 919 -54.76 11.39 40.61
CA GLY A 919 -55.93 11.83 41.36
C GLY A 919 -57.04 10.77 41.43
N GLY A 920 -57.31 10.07 40.32
CA GLY A 920 -58.26 8.94 40.29
C GLY A 920 -57.81 7.73 41.10
N ALA A 921 -56.53 7.36 41.00
CA ALA A 921 -55.92 6.28 41.75
C ALA A 921 -55.86 6.60 43.25
N LEU A 922 -55.56 7.85 43.63
CA LEU A 922 -55.60 8.31 45.02
C LEU A 922 -57.03 8.23 45.57
N LYS A 923 -58.04 8.69 44.82
CA LYS A 923 -59.45 8.58 45.22
C LYS A 923 -59.87 7.12 45.40
N ASN A 924 -59.48 6.23 44.49
CA ASN A 924 -59.78 4.80 44.59
C ASN A 924 -59.05 4.15 45.77
N ALA A 925 -57.77 4.48 46.00
CA ALA A 925 -56.99 3.97 47.12
C ALA A 925 -57.49 4.50 48.48
N LEU A 926 -57.92 5.77 48.54
CA LEU A 926 -58.59 6.37 49.70
C LEU A 926 -59.93 5.68 49.98
N ALA A 927 -60.76 5.46 48.96
CA ALA A 927 -62.04 4.77 49.10
C ALA A 927 -61.87 3.30 49.52
N ARG A 928 -60.75 2.67 49.14
CA ARG A 928 -60.40 1.29 49.53
C ARG A 928 -59.84 1.24 50.96
N SER A 929 -58.96 2.17 51.32
CA SER A 929 -58.46 2.38 52.68
C SER A 929 -59.60 2.61 53.68
N TRP A 930 -60.60 3.43 53.32
CA TRP A 930 -61.80 3.65 54.11
C TRP A 930 -62.68 2.41 54.26
N ARG A 931 -62.90 1.65 53.17
CA ARG A 931 -63.70 0.41 53.21
C ARG A 931 -63.04 -0.70 54.03
N GLU A 932 -61.72 -0.84 53.93
CA GLU A 932 -60.98 -1.97 54.49
C GLU A 932 -60.30 -1.64 55.83
N GLY A 933 -60.41 -0.40 56.32
CA GLY A 933 -59.81 0.05 57.58
C GLY A 933 -58.28 0.03 57.60
N ARG A 934 -57.64 0.04 56.42
CA ARG A 934 -56.18 -0.05 56.27
C ARG A 934 -55.55 1.33 56.08
N PRO A 935 -54.44 1.67 56.75
CA PRO A 935 -53.79 2.97 56.57
C PRO A 935 -53.20 3.12 55.16
N LEU A 936 -53.45 4.27 54.54
CA LEU A 936 -52.85 4.67 53.26
C LEU A 936 -51.59 5.49 53.53
N CYS A 937 -50.46 5.15 52.91
CA CYS A 937 -49.23 5.92 52.96
C CYS A 937 -48.84 6.36 51.55
N ILE A 938 -48.50 7.63 51.39
CA ILE A 938 -47.98 8.18 50.14
C ILE A 938 -46.49 8.48 50.37
N VAL A 939 -45.62 7.86 49.57
CA VAL A 939 -44.19 8.12 49.59
C VAL A 939 -43.85 9.03 48.44
N VAL A 940 -43.41 10.26 48.75
CA VAL A 940 -42.97 11.24 47.75
C VAL A 940 -41.44 11.20 47.68
N LEU A 941 -40.91 10.67 46.58
CA LEU A 941 -39.48 10.70 46.30
C LEU A 941 -39.12 11.98 45.56
N ASN A 942 -38.40 12.87 46.24
CA ASN A 942 -37.99 14.15 45.68
C ASN A 942 -36.57 14.03 45.13
N ILE A 943 -36.44 13.82 43.82
CA ILE A 943 -35.15 13.71 43.15
C ILE A 943 -34.67 15.14 42.85
N ARG A 944 -33.78 15.67 43.70
CA ARG A 944 -33.15 16.98 43.46
C ARG A 944 -31.86 16.81 42.67
N ASP A 945 -31.74 17.54 41.58
CA ASP A 945 -30.50 17.72 40.84
C ASP A 945 -29.62 18.73 41.62
N ASN A 946 -28.75 18.24 42.49
CA ASN A 946 -27.72 19.09 43.07
C ASN A 946 -26.58 19.16 42.06
N GLY A 947 -26.61 20.22 41.25
CA GLY A 947 -25.48 20.62 40.43
C GLY A 947 -24.20 20.63 41.26
N SER A 948 -23.14 20.05 40.70
CA SER A 948 -21.75 20.08 41.17
C SER A 948 -21.54 19.66 42.64
N GLU A 949 -21.36 18.36 42.87
CA GLU A 949 -20.20 17.79 43.57
C GLU A 949 -20.39 16.27 43.72
N GLY A 950 -19.40 15.50 43.25
CA GLY A 950 -19.45 14.06 43.34
C GLY A 950 -19.33 13.59 44.79
N ARG A 951 -20.38 12.98 45.33
CA ARG A 951 -20.32 11.91 46.34
C ARG A 951 -21.68 11.21 46.52
N ASP A 952 -21.63 9.89 46.42
CA ASP A 952 -22.59 8.81 46.78
C ASP A 952 -24.10 9.06 46.78
N TRP A 953 -24.79 8.36 45.87
CA TRP A 953 -26.25 8.32 45.78
C TRP A 953 -26.76 6.90 46.01
N VAL A 954 -27.02 6.55 47.28
CA VAL A 954 -28.26 5.94 47.80
C VAL A 954 -28.11 5.94 49.32
N ASN A 955 -28.89 6.73 50.05
CA ASN A 955 -29.09 6.52 51.49
C ASN A 955 -30.57 6.23 51.73
N THR A 956 -30.96 4.96 51.60
CA THR A 956 -32.29 4.46 51.96
C THR A 956 -32.40 4.32 53.48
N ASN A 957 -32.64 5.42 54.18
CA ASN A 957 -33.10 5.36 55.57
C ASN A 957 -34.64 5.36 55.60
N LEU A 958 -35.23 4.20 55.32
CA LEU A 958 -36.63 3.92 55.64
C LEU A 958 -36.74 3.59 57.14
N ARG A 959 -37.31 4.50 57.93
CA ARG A 959 -37.86 4.18 59.26
C ARG A 959 -39.34 4.56 59.29
N CYS A 960 -40.23 3.57 59.28
CA CYS A 960 -41.61 3.75 59.71
C CYS A 960 -41.64 3.99 61.23
N PRO A 961 -42.39 4.98 61.76
CA PRO A 961 -42.63 5.08 63.19
C PRO A 961 -43.66 4.01 63.62
N PRO A 962 -43.49 3.36 64.80
CA PRO A 962 -44.50 2.44 65.31
C PRO A 962 -45.70 3.20 65.89
N TRP A 963 -46.90 2.69 65.63
CA TRP A 963 -48.17 3.23 66.06
C TRP A 963 -48.47 2.82 67.53
N ARG A 964 -48.75 3.77 68.42
CA ARG A 964 -49.38 3.50 69.73
C ARG A 964 -50.76 4.15 69.79
N ALA A 965 -51.81 3.33 69.68
CA ALA A 965 -53.16 3.72 70.05
C ALA A 965 -53.28 3.79 71.58
N LYS A 966 -53.77 4.93 72.09
CA LYS A 966 -54.36 5.01 73.44
C LYS A 966 -55.87 5.26 73.29
N ARG A 967 -56.66 4.19 73.34
CA ARG A 967 -58.05 4.25 73.86
C ARG A 967 -57.96 4.14 75.39
N ARG A 968 -58.58 5.08 76.12
CA ARG A 968 -58.80 4.99 77.57
C ARG A 968 -59.83 3.89 77.86
N ARG A 969 -59.59 2.98 78.82
CA ARG A 969 -60.11 3.06 80.21
C ARG A 969 -59.79 1.78 81.03
N VAL A 970 -59.66 2.03 82.36
CA VAL A 970 -59.69 1.13 83.54
C VAL A 970 -58.33 0.58 84.06
N VAL A 971 -58.15 0.79 85.37
CA VAL A 971 -57.07 0.55 86.37
C VAL A 971 -57.23 -0.88 86.99
N PRO A 972 -56.38 -1.51 87.87
CA PRO A 972 -55.03 -1.22 88.46
C PRO A 972 -53.98 -2.37 88.30
N GLY A 973 -52.73 -2.17 88.76
CA GLY A 973 -51.88 -3.28 89.25
C GLY A 973 -50.35 -3.18 89.06
N SER A 974 -49.66 -2.61 90.06
CA SER A 974 -48.33 -2.92 90.63
C SER A 974 -47.12 -3.48 89.80
N ARG A 975 -46.00 -2.75 89.98
CA ARG A 975 -44.63 -3.15 90.43
C ARG A 975 -43.57 -3.71 89.47
N GLU A 976 -42.41 -3.01 89.55
CA GLU A 976 -41.01 -3.48 89.70
C GLU A 976 -40.32 -4.15 88.50
N ALA A 977 -39.23 -3.58 87.96
CA ALA A 977 -37.81 -3.68 88.39
C ALA A 977 -37.07 -4.61 87.38
N THR A 978 -35.79 -4.59 87.05
CA THR A 978 -34.58 -3.80 87.30
C THR A 978 -33.49 -4.41 86.40
N ARG A 979 -32.45 -3.61 86.10
CA ARG A 979 -31.01 -3.95 86.11
C ARG A 979 -30.31 -4.74 84.97
N ASP A 980 -29.12 -4.18 84.73
CA ASP A 980 -27.79 -4.82 84.63
C ASP A 980 -27.34 -5.45 83.31
N THR A 981 -26.08 -5.39 82.91
CA THR A 981 -24.95 -4.43 83.06
C THR A 981 -23.80 -4.95 82.18
N ARG A 982 -22.83 -4.05 81.87
CA ARG A 982 -21.36 -4.28 81.80
C ARG A 982 -20.80 -5.06 80.59
N ARG A 983 -19.93 -4.44 79.76
CA ARG A 983 -18.48 -4.04 79.92
C ARG A 983 -17.59 -5.11 79.25
N ALA A 984 -16.41 -4.88 78.70
CA ALA A 984 -15.56 -3.71 78.40
C ALA A 984 -14.50 -4.20 77.38
N GLU A 985 -13.90 -3.36 76.51
CA GLU A 985 -12.55 -2.74 76.60
C GLU A 985 -11.80 -3.12 75.30
N GLY A 986 -10.96 -2.32 74.62
CA GLY A 986 -10.39 -0.98 74.75
C GLY A 986 -9.26 -0.87 73.69
N ALA A 987 -9.13 0.20 72.90
CA ALA A 987 -8.14 1.30 73.02
C ALA A 987 -7.55 1.56 71.60
N LYS A 988 -7.10 2.73 71.12
CA LYS A 988 -7.03 4.15 71.54
C LYS A 988 -6.53 4.95 70.31
N GLY A 989 -6.93 6.22 70.14
CA GLY A 989 -6.32 7.15 69.18
C GLY A 989 -7.17 8.38 68.83
N ASP A 990 -7.28 9.31 69.78
CA ASP A 990 -8.07 10.56 69.83
C ASP A 990 -7.07 11.77 69.87
N PRO A 991 -7.42 13.05 70.15
CA PRO A 991 -8.58 13.90 69.83
C PRO A 991 -8.21 15.34 69.38
N LYS A 992 -9.23 16.11 68.94
CA LYS A 992 -9.58 17.53 69.23
C LYS A 992 -10.33 18.12 68.02
N GLY A 993 -11.51 18.71 68.09
CA GLY A 993 -12.41 18.99 69.21
C GLY A 993 -13.42 20.08 68.82
N ALA A 994 -14.71 19.84 69.15
CA ALA A 994 -15.76 20.81 69.48
C ALA A 994 -16.49 21.52 68.32
N SER A 995 -17.80 21.79 68.35
CA SER A 995 -18.80 21.76 69.43
C SER A 995 -20.24 21.65 68.88
N GLU A 996 -21.07 20.99 69.68
CA GLU A 996 -22.43 21.41 70.09
C GLU A 996 -23.66 21.38 69.16
N ARG A 997 -24.64 20.59 69.68
CA ARG A 997 -26.05 20.92 69.96
C ARG A 997 -26.98 21.26 68.78
N GLY A 998 -28.14 20.58 68.76
CA GLY A 998 -29.35 21.19 68.22
C GLY A 998 -30.42 20.23 67.73
N VAL A 999 -31.16 19.63 68.67
CA VAL A 999 -32.50 19.07 68.41
C VAL A 999 -33.42 20.19 67.94
N GLN A 1000 -34.22 19.97 66.88
CA GLN A 1000 -35.66 20.31 66.83
C GLN A 1000 -36.30 19.86 65.52
N SER A 1001 -37.00 18.73 65.56
CA SER A 1001 -38.02 18.40 64.57
C SER A 1001 -39.34 19.03 65.02
N TYR A 1002 -39.76 20.13 64.38
CA TYR A 1002 -41.17 20.52 64.37
C TYR A 1002 -41.84 19.82 63.20
N GLY A 1003 -42.79 18.96 63.51
CA GLY A 1003 -43.76 18.52 62.52
C GLY A 1003 -44.76 19.64 62.21
N ARG A 1004 -45.22 19.69 60.96
CA ARG A 1004 -46.64 19.87 60.66
C ARG A 1004 -47.00 18.99 59.46
N PRO A 1005 -48.11 18.25 59.53
CA PRO A 1005 -48.62 17.49 58.41
C PRO A 1005 -49.43 18.42 57.49
N VAL A 1006 -49.28 18.21 56.18
CA VAL A 1006 -50.33 18.47 55.19
C VAL A 1006 -50.46 17.20 54.37
#